data_AF-A0A507DPS4-F1
#
_entry.id   AF-A0A507DPS4-F1
#
_cell.length_a   1.000
_cell.length_b   1.000
_cell.length_c   1.000
_cell.angle_alpha   90.00
_cell.angle_beta   90.00
_cell.angle_gamma   90.00
#
_symmetry.space_group_name_H-M   'P 1'
#
loop_
_entity.id
_entity.type
_entity.pdbx_description
1 polymer ?
#
loop_
_entity_poly.entity_id
_entity_poly.type
_entity_poly.pdbx_seq_one_letter_code
_entity_poly.pdbx_strand_id
1 'polypeptide(L)'
;MSSAISSSALGALCVVVLAPTETIETPGSTMNTIQQFRQKYDKAAPRWPPHVTLIPPPQLPVSQVTLKQLQDAFTPITQQCTSIELLFDTVSVFSHRGGSSTIVLEPSETSIELEHLKRQLDASLPERINVRPDRHEFRPHLTVATMAAGDPGPLQRLIQKELLGTDSFPLRVCVDAVAIMSKKVGKTEAYSCASLLPLLKDLRVKEVSLVAATVLVAPSKIEIPIVINATLQSCAHNRASNAWERLSDATNPDIAHISDISLLTYNILNDPSHPSNYDADNRFQSLLRILEQEGPDLIALQEVNSTFLNLALKDTSIQSHYFISAVTMDQVPTNLLLLSKYPFSYQIVQLSTGKKAIIASFGELQVAVVHLTSDYAGDKSRLRCNQFRTLVEFLGGGDAIVMGDFNMESKSSLEAAFVEAGFQDGWTCTQPAGADGVTYHSIRNSLAAQVSRRGVVLRMDRVLVRLRDWDVGKSWIVGRGLEEDVSDHYGVACVLNRACENASADEVGRVQIARTYEEVEKDCVGDAPVSKFLLSQNALPTKTSFATRVAALSALQDIFATAFYPSPFYMTPSAFRLAARVLKVWARVKGMDLVKLGFPPSHALVVLLAGLFKRGDVSGTVTAGGLVAKFFRVWSAHDWDVPVEWDSKARGTSAHREERDRMTVVAPSGSINICRNVVTSSRNVWVHELKRGYDLVCEVEAQGSELGEDFLEKLCQEYPILERHSSFIHIQTSGISFQQLQKLKATVERQFITLLIHIHQRCPSIAVRPWSQWLVQPENDPETTANFILGLSKGGTSSTSPSEQKSALAMLDNLLVNFEAQVMAEEFPVGMWVQALRVGKAGVANLVPAPVYDPTSAPVEMPHPEPAAPQRVFERDVAAAAGISSKISSKSKLRSSEDVFNRIVWDNRFDPDTFVIGYMDRFTGIQGIPFTDFAARKRISKGKIGFRFIECGILSALL
;
A
#
# COMPACT_ATOMS: atom_id res chain seq x y z
N MET A 1 -6.64 -4.24 -0.07
CA MET A 1 -6.19 -3.15 0.83
C MET A 1 -7.33 -2.18 1.11
N SER A 2 -7.40 -1.73 2.35
CA SER A 2 -8.16 -0.57 2.86
C SER A 2 -8.39 0.52 1.82
N SER A 3 -9.66 0.86 1.58
CA SER A 3 -10.00 2.18 1.09
C SER A 3 -9.48 3.19 2.10
N ALA A 4 -8.54 4.02 1.65
CA ALA A 4 -8.03 5.15 2.39
C ALA A 4 -9.16 6.18 2.51
N ILE A 5 -10.00 6.01 3.53
CA ILE A 5 -10.66 7.14 4.18
C ILE A 5 -9.51 8.04 4.62
N SER A 6 -9.49 9.25 4.09
CA SER A 6 -8.43 10.24 4.34
C SER A 6 -8.09 10.28 5.83
N SER A 7 -6.84 9.96 6.16
CA SER A 7 -6.28 10.19 7.48
C SER A 7 -6.03 11.70 7.64
N SER A 8 -7.10 12.44 7.89
CA SER A 8 -6.99 13.67 8.68
C SER A 8 -7.84 13.46 9.93
N ALA A 9 -7.14 13.35 11.06
CA ALA A 9 -7.76 13.21 12.35
C ALA A 9 -8.69 14.39 12.62
N LEU A 10 -9.99 14.13 12.79
CA LEU A 10 -10.94 14.98 13.51
C LEU A 10 -12.15 14.14 13.97
N GLY A 11 -12.06 13.57 15.18
CA GLY A 11 -13.20 13.39 16.09
C GLY A 11 -14.22 12.26 15.87
N ALA A 12 -13.85 11.08 15.36
CA ALA A 12 -14.79 9.96 15.29
C ALA A 12 -14.96 9.26 16.66
N LEU A 13 -16.20 9.17 17.16
CA LEU A 13 -16.55 8.32 18.30
C LEU A 13 -16.73 6.89 17.81
N CYS A 14 -15.92 5.96 18.33
CA CYS A 14 -16.04 4.54 18.03
C CYS A 14 -16.84 3.81 19.12
N VAL A 15 -17.55 2.74 18.76
CA VAL A 15 -18.28 1.83 19.67
C VAL A 15 -18.16 0.41 19.15
N VAL A 16 -18.03 -0.57 20.05
CA VAL A 16 -17.96 -1.99 19.67
C VAL A 16 -19.28 -2.67 20.01
N VAL A 17 -19.91 -3.31 19.02
CA VAL A 17 -21.26 -3.88 19.16
C VAL A 17 -21.40 -5.25 18.50
N LEU A 18 -22.39 -6.03 18.94
CA LEU A 18 -22.91 -7.20 18.23
C LEU A 18 -24.20 -6.79 17.51
N ALA A 19 -24.30 -7.10 16.22
CA ALA A 19 -25.47 -6.83 15.40
C ALA A 19 -26.22 -8.14 15.09
N PRO A 20 -27.53 -8.25 15.33
CA PRO A 20 -28.29 -9.44 14.98
C PRO A 20 -28.30 -9.69 13.47
N THR A 21 -28.27 -10.98 13.10
CA THR A 21 -28.21 -11.46 11.70
C THR A 21 -29.58 -11.64 11.04
N GLU A 22 -30.68 -11.61 11.79
CA GLU A 22 -32.03 -11.67 11.24
C GLU A 22 -32.38 -10.40 10.43
N THR A 23 -32.89 -10.60 9.21
CA THR A 23 -33.31 -9.52 8.32
C THR A 23 -34.53 -8.78 8.90
N ILE A 24 -34.35 -7.47 9.15
CA ILE A 24 -35.35 -6.53 9.67
C ILE A 24 -36.64 -6.48 8.82
N GLU A 25 -36.60 -7.01 7.60
CA GLU A 25 -37.63 -6.84 6.57
C GLU A 25 -38.69 -7.95 6.51
N THR A 26 -38.56 -9.04 7.29
CA THR A 26 -39.59 -10.09 7.34
C THR A 26 -40.80 -9.61 8.15
N PRO A 27 -41.98 -9.36 7.52
CA PRO A 27 -43.16 -8.91 8.26
C PRO A 27 -43.59 -9.99 9.26
N GLY A 28 -43.86 -9.59 10.52
CA GLY A 28 -44.27 -10.53 11.59
C GLY A 28 -43.12 -11.11 12.43
N SER A 29 -41.85 -10.87 12.06
CA SER A 29 -40.72 -11.34 12.88
C SER A 29 -40.56 -10.52 14.17
N THR A 30 -39.90 -11.13 15.17
CA THR A 30 -39.55 -10.48 16.43
C THR A 30 -38.64 -9.26 16.21
N MET A 31 -37.69 -9.35 15.27
CA MET A 31 -36.81 -8.23 14.92
C MET A 31 -37.53 -7.08 14.21
N ASN A 32 -38.48 -7.38 13.32
CA ASN A 32 -39.32 -6.35 12.71
C ASN A 32 -40.13 -5.60 13.78
N THR A 33 -40.76 -6.34 14.69
CA THR A 33 -41.55 -5.80 15.81
C THR A 33 -40.69 -4.92 16.73
N ILE A 34 -39.49 -5.37 17.10
CA ILE A 34 -38.54 -4.57 17.89
C ILE A 34 -38.19 -3.28 17.17
N GLN A 35 -37.91 -3.33 15.86
CA GLN A 35 -37.55 -2.13 15.11
C GLN A 35 -38.73 -1.14 15.01
N GLN A 36 -39.98 -1.60 14.89
CA GLN A 36 -41.17 -0.73 14.92
C GLN A 36 -41.30 0.00 16.27
N PHE A 37 -41.13 -0.70 17.39
CA PHE A 37 -41.14 -0.08 18.72
C PHE A 37 -39.99 0.92 18.88
N ARG A 38 -38.79 0.59 18.41
CA ARG A 38 -37.64 1.51 18.44
C ARG A 38 -37.90 2.77 17.61
N GLN A 39 -38.43 2.65 16.40
CA GLN A 39 -38.76 3.82 15.57
C GLN A 39 -39.76 4.77 16.25
N LYS A 40 -40.69 4.22 17.04
CA LYS A 40 -41.73 5.01 17.72
C LYS A 40 -41.29 5.57 19.08
N TYR A 41 -40.50 4.81 19.85
CA TYR A 41 -40.23 5.12 21.26
C TYR A 41 -38.73 5.21 21.63
N ASP A 42 -37.81 4.99 20.70
CA ASP A 42 -36.36 5.16 20.92
C ASP A 42 -35.80 6.30 20.04
N LYS A 43 -35.40 7.40 20.68
CA LYS A 43 -34.76 8.55 20.01
C LYS A 43 -33.41 8.19 19.37
N ALA A 44 -32.82 7.04 19.69
CA ALA A 44 -31.60 6.55 19.08
C ALA A 44 -31.85 5.70 17.81
N ALA A 45 -33.10 5.27 17.54
CA ALA A 45 -33.43 4.35 16.45
C ALA A 45 -33.00 4.82 15.05
N PRO A 46 -33.14 6.12 14.67
CA PRO A 46 -32.66 6.59 13.35
C PRO A 46 -31.13 6.59 13.22
N ARG A 47 -30.41 6.52 14.34
CA ARG A 47 -28.94 6.64 14.41
C ARG A 47 -28.24 5.31 14.61
N TRP A 48 -28.96 4.29 15.09
CA TRP A 48 -28.44 2.99 15.50
C TRP A 48 -29.34 1.84 15.05
N PRO A 49 -28.82 0.82 14.34
CA PRO A 49 -29.53 -0.45 14.20
C PRO A 49 -29.69 -1.13 15.58
N PRO A 50 -30.58 -2.12 15.75
CA PRO A 50 -30.64 -2.92 16.97
C PRO A 50 -29.28 -3.57 17.22
N HIS A 51 -28.74 -3.44 18.43
CA HIS A 51 -27.38 -3.90 18.74
C HIS A 51 -27.20 -4.16 20.23
N VAL A 52 -26.24 -5.04 20.58
CA VAL A 52 -25.73 -5.20 21.95
C VAL A 52 -24.40 -4.47 22.06
N THR A 53 -24.26 -3.59 23.05
CA THR A 53 -23.02 -2.83 23.24
C THR A 53 -21.99 -3.64 24.03
N LEU A 54 -20.83 -3.93 23.42
CA LEU A 54 -19.69 -4.56 24.10
C LEU A 54 -18.78 -3.50 24.73
N ILE A 55 -18.40 -2.47 23.98
CA ILE A 55 -17.54 -1.38 24.49
C ILE A 55 -18.19 -0.04 24.12
N PRO A 56 -18.80 0.68 25.08
CA PRO A 56 -19.41 1.97 24.83
C PRO A 56 -18.37 3.08 24.56
N PRO A 57 -18.76 4.17 23.89
CA PRO A 57 -17.81 5.21 23.47
C PRO A 57 -16.96 5.83 24.58
N PRO A 58 -17.46 6.08 25.81
CA PRO A 58 -16.65 6.61 26.91
C PRO A 58 -15.52 5.68 27.37
N GLN A 59 -15.56 4.39 27.02
CA GLN A 59 -14.52 3.41 27.34
C GLN A 59 -13.38 3.40 26.31
N LEU A 60 -13.54 4.10 25.18
CA LEU A 60 -12.49 4.27 24.18
C LEU A 60 -11.89 5.68 24.31
N PRO A 61 -10.56 5.84 24.42
CA PRO A 61 -9.94 7.16 24.45
C PRO A 61 -10.05 7.80 23.07
N VAL A 62 -11.10 8.62 22.89
CA VAL A 62 -11.59 9.20 21.62
C VAL A 62 -10.54 10.04 20.87
N SER A 63 -9.40 10.36 21.49
CA SER A 63 -8.30 11.14 20.90
C SER A 63 -6.98 10.38 20.74
N GLN A 64 -6.92 9.08 21.07
CA GLN A 64 -5.65 8.32 21.09
C GLN A 64 -5.67 6.98 20.36
N VAL A 65 -6.85 6.49 19.94
CA VAL A 65 -6.95 5.18 19.28
C VAL A 65 -7.53 5.34 17.88
N THR A 66 -6.75 4.90 16.88
CA THR A 66 -7.16 4.86 15.48
C THR A 66 -7.96 3.60 15.18
N LEU A 67 -8.79 3.62 14.12
CA LEU A 67 -9.53 2.44 13.66
C LEU A 67 -8.62 1.23 13.46
N LYS A 68 -7.44 1.45 12.85
CA LYS A 68 -6.45 0.42 12.59
C LYS A 68 -5.93 -0.24 13.88
N GLN A 69 -5.67 0.56 14.93
CA GLN A 69 -5.24 0.01 16.22
C GLN A 69 -6.31 -0.84 16.90
N LEU A 70 -7.59 -0.50 16.78
CA LEU A 70 -8.68 -1.36 17.27
C LEU A 70 -8.82 -2.64 16.45
N GLN A 71 -8.64 -2.57 15.13
CA GLN A 71 -8.63 -3.74 14.25
C GLN A 71 -7.49 -4.69 14.62
N ASP A 72 -6.26 -4.17 14.72
CA ASP A 72 -5.07 -4.96 15.02
C ASP A 72 -5.16 -5.60 16.42
N ALA A 73 -5.77 -4.92 17.41
CA ALA A 73 -5.91 -5.43 18.76
C ALA A 73 -7.03 -6.49 18.90
N PHE A 74 -8.16 -6.31 18.22
CA PHE A 74 -9.33 -7.18 18.40
C PHE A 74 -9.35 -8.37 17.43
N THR A 75 -8.71 -8.29 16.25
CA THR A 75 -8.70 -9.39 15.27
C THR A 75 -8.16 -10.71 15.85
N PRO A 76 -7.05 -10.74 16.61
CA PRO A 76 -6.55 -11.99 17.20
C PRO A 76 -7.52 -12.61 18.22
N ILE A 77 -8.31 -11.77 18.91
CA ILE A 77 -9.28 -12.19 19.92
C ILE A 77 -10.51 -12.80 19.23
N THR A 78 -11.05 -12.12 18.22
CA THR A 78 -12.23 -12.63 17.51
C THR A 78 -11.91 -13.90 16.72
N GLN A 79 -10.69 -14.03 16.19
CA GLN A 79 -10.20 -15.26 15.57
C GLN A 79 -10.02 -16.45 16.53
N GLN A 80 -10.07 -16.24 17.84
CA GLN A 80 -10.00 -17.32 18.85
C GLN A 80 -11.37 -17.68 19.42
N CYS A 81 -12.40 -16.89 19.11
CA CYS A 81 -13.75 -17.09 19.60
C CYS A 81 -14.60 -17.72 18.51
N THR A 82 -15.47 -18.66 18.87
CA THR A 82 -16.44 -19.25 17.94
C THR A 82 -17.68 -18.38 17.80
N SER A 83 -18.52 -18.65 16.79
CA SER A 83 -19.85 -18.06 16.67
C SER A 83 -20.65 -18.23 17.97
N ILE A 84 -21.35 -17.18 18.40
CA ILE A 84 -22.05 -17.14 19.68
C ILE A 84 -23.56 -17.14 19.44
N GLU A 85 -24.28 -18.11 20.00
CA GLU A 85 -25.74 -18.10 20.02
C GLU A 85 -26.25 -17.31 21.24
N LEU A 86 -27.08 -16.29 21.00
CA LEU A 86 -27.70 -15.48 22.04
C LEU A 86 -29.21 -15.70 22.03
N LEU A 87 -29.78 -15.98 23.20
CA LEU A 87 -31.22 -16.15 23.39
C LEU A 87 -31.77 -14.96 24.19
N PHE A 88 -32.59 -14.14 23.56
CA PHE A 88 -33.25 -13.00 24.19
C PHE A 88 -34.72 -13.33 24.49
N ASP A 89 -35.02 -13.57 25.75
CA ASP A 89 -36.33 -14.06 26.22
C ASP A 89 -36.98 -13.15 27.29
N THR A 90 -36.22 -12.20 27.83
CA THR A 90 -36.65 -11.42 28.99
C THR A 90 -36.79 -9.94 28.64
N VAL A 91 -37.99 -9.39 28.82
CA VAL A 91 -38.26 -7.95 28.68
C VAL A 91 -38.13 -7.29 30.05
N SER A 92 -37.14 -6.41 30.20
CA SER A 92 -36.87 -5.74 31.47
C SER A 92 -36.74 -4.22 31.32
N VAL A 93 -36.60 -3.54 32.46
CA VAL A 93 -36.57 -2.08 32.53
C VAL A 93 -35.34 -1.61 33.29
N PHE A 94 -34.49 -0.81 32.63
CA PHE A 94 -33.42 -0.06 33.26
C PHE A 94 -33.90 1.33 33.68
N SER A 95 -33.85 1.61 34.97
CA SER A 95 -34.13 2.95 35.50
C SER A 95 -32.85 3.78 35.59
N HIS A 96 -32.86 4.99 35.05
CA HIS A 96 -31.72 5.90 35.06
C HIS A 96 -31.84 6.97 36.14
N ARG A 97 -30.70 7.54 36.56
CA ARG A 97 -30.70 8.71 37.46
C ARG A 97 -31.34 9.91 36.74
N GLY A 98 -32.48 10.36 37.24
CA GLY A 98 -33.27 11.46 36.64
C GLY A 98 -34.69 11.09 36.23
N GLY A 99 -35.13 9.85 36.47
CA GLY A 99 -36.53 9.44 36.29
C GLY A 99 -36.89 8.90 34.89
N SER A 100 -35.92 8.81 33.98
CA SER A 100 -36.08 8.15 32.68
C SER A 100 -35.86 6.65 32.77
N SER A 101 -36.57 5.88 31.95
CA SER A 101 -36.51 4.41 31.92
C SER A 101 -36.26 3.91 30.51
N THR A 102 -35.42 2.88 30.36
CA THR A 102 -35.17 2.19 29.09
C THR A 102 -35.72 0.77 29.18
N ILE A 103 -36.60 0.40 28.25
CA ILE A 103 -37.11 -0.96 28.12
C ILE A 103 -36.17 -1.71 27.18
N VAL A 104 -35.69 -2.84 27.65
CA VAL A 104 -34.72 -3.66 26.93
C VAL A 104 -35.20 -5.09 26.78
N LEU A 105 -34.60 -5.78 25.84
CA LEU A 105 -34.65 -7.23 25.74
C LEU A 105 -33.29 -7.78 26.14
N GLU A 106 -33.24 -8.62 27.17
CA GLU A 106 -32.03 -9.21 27.72
C GLU A 106 -32.14 -10.75 27.74
N PRO A 107 -31.01 -11.47 27.72
CA PRO A 107 -31.01 -12.91 27.89
C PRO A 107 -31.21 -13.26 29.37
N SER A 108 -32.06 -14.23 29.67
CA SER A 108 -32.21 -14.78 31.02
C SER A 108 -30.92 -15.39 31.56
N GLU A 109 -30.10 -15.96 30.67
CA GLU A 109 -28.75 -16.47 30.97
C GLU A 109 -27.74 -15.92 29.97
N THR A 110 -26.62 -15.39 30.47
CA THR A 110 -25.56 -14.90 29.60
C THR A 110 -24.65 -16.06 29.17
N SER A 111 -24.42 -16.19 27.87
CA SER A 111 -23.49 -17.18 27.32
C SER A 111 -22.07 -16.96 27.86
N ILE A 112 -21.41 -18.05 28.25
CA ILE A 112 -20.02 -18.05 28.76
C ILE A 112 -19.07 -17.53 27.68
N GLU A 113 -19.35 -17.85 26.42
CA GLU A 113 -18.63 -17.40 25.24
C GLU A 113 -18.69 -15.87 25.08
N LEU A 114 -19.87 -15.28 25.32
CA LEU A 114 -20.05 -13.83 25.28
C LEU A 114 -19.28 -13.13 26.40
N GLU A 115 -19.32 -13.66 27.62
CA GLU A 115 -18.54 -13.12 28.74
C GLU A 115 -17.04 -13.26 28.54
N HIS A 116 -16.61 -14.36 27.93
CA HIS A 116 -15.21 -14.62 27.59
C HIS A 116 -14.72 -13.63 26.54
N LEU A 117 -15.46 -13.47 25.43
CA LEU A 117 -15.17 -12.49 24.38
C LEU A 117 -15.10 -11.07 24.96
N LYS A 118 -16.09 -10.69 25.78
CA LYS A 118 -16.12 -9.38 26.45
C LYS A 118 -14.89 -9.15 27.32
N ARG A 119 -14.49 -10.14 28.13
CA ARG A 119 -13.30 -10.05 28.99
C ARG A 119 -12.01 -9.90 28.19
N GLN A 120 -11.84 -10.66 27.11
CA GLN A 120 -10.66 -10.57 26.26
C GLN A 120 -10.58 -9.22 25.55
N LEU A 121 -11.69 -8.72 25.01
CA LEU A 121 -11.76 -7.39 24.41
C LEU A 121 -11.43 -6.29 25.43
N ASP A 122 -11.98 -6.35 26.65
CA ASP A 122 -11.64 -5.40 27.72
C ASP A 122 -10.16 -5.46 28.12
N ALA A 123 -9.58 -6.66 28.20
CA ALA A 123 -8.18 -6.87 28.59
C ALA A 123 -7.18 -6.35 27.54
N SER A 124 -7.62 -6.21 26.28
CA SER A 124 -6.82 -5.63 25.20
C SER A 124 -6.79 -4.10 25.22
N LEU A 125 -7.63 -3.46 26.06
CA LEU A 125 -7.64 -2.02 26.24
C LEU A 125 -6.72 -1.60 27.42
N PRO A 126 -6.09 -0.41 27.38
CA PRO A 126 -5.24 0.08 28.47
C PRO A 126 -5.95 0.15 29.83
N GLU A 127 -5.22 -0.10 30.93
CA GLU A 127 -5.75 -0.02 32.30
C GLU A 127 -6.37 1.35 32.61
N ARG A 128 -7.58 1.32 33.19
CA ARG A 128 -8.48 2.47 33.36
C ARG A 128 -8.16 3.22 34.66
N ILE A 129 -7.61 4.44 34.58
CA ILE A 129 -7.31 5.27 35.78
C ILE A 129 -8.55 6.04 36.28
N ASN A 130 -9.61 6.20 35.46
CA ASN A 130 -10.69 7.17 35.69
C ASN A 130 -12.13 6.61 35.69
N VAL A 131 -12.33 5.29 35.76
CA VAL A 131 -13.69 4.73 35.76
C VAL A 131 -13.91 3.80 36.96
N ARG A 132 -14.96 4.06 37.74
CA ARG A 132 -15.23 3.33 38.97
C ARG A 132 -15.64 1.87 38.66
N PRO A 133 -15.11 0.86 39.39
CA PRO A 133 -15.39 -0.57 39.13
C PRO A 133 -16.87 -0.95 39.22
N ASP A 134 -17.67 -0.23 40.01
CA ASP A 134 -19.10 -0.47 40.27
C ASP A 134 -20.03 -0.08 39.10
N ARG A 135 -19.55 0.72 38.14
CA ARG A 135 -20.33 1.15 36.95
C ARG A 135 -20.16 0.21 35.74
N HIS A 136 -19.63 -1.00 35.93
CA HIS A 136 -19.06 -1.82 34.87
C HIS A 136 -19.57 -3.25 34.74
N GLU A 137 -20.65 -3.63 35.42
CA GLU A 137 -21.25 -4.94 35.17
C GLU A 137 -21.76 -5.00 33.73
N PHE A 138 -21.16 -5.89 32.92
CA PHE A 138 -21.57 -6.10 31.55
C PHE A 138 -22.92 -6.81 31.55
N ARG A 139 -23.95 -6.12 31.06
CA ARG A 139 -25.29 -6.66 30.89
C ARG A 139 -25.63 -6.65 29.41
N PRO A 140 -25.61 -7.79 28.71
CA PRO A 140 -25.96 -7.84 27.30
C PRO A 140 -27.45 -7.54 27.14
N HIS A 141 -27.80 -6.52 26.37
CA HIS A 141 -29.20 -6.15 26.14
C HIS A 141 -29.39 -5.44 24.81
N LEU A 142 -30.59 -5.58 24.24
CA LEU A 142 -31.09 -4.85 23.08
C LEU A 142 -32.06 -3.76 23.56
N THR A 143 -31.83 -2.51 23.18
CA THR A 143 -32.76 -1.42 23.52
C THR A 143 -33.99 -1.45 22.63
N VAL A 144 -35.19 -1.52 23.22
CA VAL A 144 -36.47 -1.54 22.49
C VAL A 144 -37.19 -0.18 22.57
N ALA A 145 -37.16 0.48 23.73
CA ALA A 145 -37.78 1.79 23.91
C ALA A 145 -37.09 2.62 25.01
N THR A 146 -37.14 3.95 24.93
CA THR A 146 -36.64 4.86 25.99
C THR A 146 -37.67 5.92 26.34
N MET A 147 -38.05 6.00 27.61
CA MET A 147 -39.05 6.93 28.15
C MET A 147 -38.39 8.00 29.03
N ALA A 148 -38.78 9.26 28.85
CA ALA A 148 -38.19 10.38 29.59
C ALA A 148 -38.72 10.52 31.03
N ALA A 149 -40.01 10.21 31.27
CA ALA A 149 -40.66 10.20 32.58
C ALA A 149 -41.98 9.40 32.51
N GLY A 150 -42.41 8.79 33.63
CA GLY A 150 -43.67 8.02 33.75
C GLY A 150 -43.47 6.55 34.12
N ASP A 151 -44.57 5.84 34.44
CA ASP A 151 -44.55 4.40 34.72
C ASP A 151 -44.28 3.61 33.41
N PRO A 152 -43.18 2.85 33.31
CA PRO A 152 -42.88 2.05 32.13
C PRO A 152 -43.74 0.78 32.02
N GLY A 153 -44.44 0.37 33.09
CA GLY A 153 -45.17 -0.89 33.18
C GLY A 153 -46.19 -1.14 32.06
N PRO A 154 -47.04 -0.16 31.66
CA PRO A 154 -47.95 -0.32 30.54
C PRO A 154 -47.25 -0.58 29.20
N LEU A 155 -46.17 0.15 28.90
CA LEU A 155 -45.42 -0.02 27.66
C LEU A 155 -44.62 -1.33 27.65
N GLN A 156 -44.05 -1.71 28.79
CA GLN A 156 -43.37 -2.99 28.98
C GLN A 156 -44.33 -4.16 28.71
N ARG A 157 -45.54 -4.14 29.29
CA ARG A 157 -46.56 -5.18 29.05
C ARG A 157 -47.02 -5.23 27.61
N LEU A 158 -47.15 -4.08 26.95
CA LEU A 158 -47.48 -4.03 25.52
C LEU A 158 -46.37 -4.66 24.67
N ILE A 159 -45.11 -4.26 24.87
CA ILE A 159 -43.97 -4.82 24.15
C ILE A 159 -43.90 -6.33 24.39
N GLN A 160 -44.01 -6.79 25.64
CA GLN A 160 -43.98 -8.21 25.96
C GLN A 160 -45.11 -8.99 25.27
N LYS A 161 -46.33 -8.44 25.24
CA LYS A 161 -47.47 -9.05 24.55
C LYS A 161 -47.25 -9.16 23.04
N GLU A 162 -46.76 -8.10 22.40
CA GLU A 162 -46.51 -8.09 20.95
C GLU A 162 -45.37 -9.04 20.58
N LEU A 163 -44.28 -9.09 21.36
CA LEU A 163 -43.18 -10.03 21.11
C LEU A 163 -43.63 -11.48 21.27
N LEU A 164 -44.44 -11.81 22.29
CA LEU A 164 -45.04 -13.14 22.45
C LEU A 164 -45.96 -13.54 21.29
N GLY A 165 -46.48 -12.57 20.53
CA GLY A 165 -47.31 -12.80 19.35
C GLY A 165 -46.54 -12.99 18.04
N THR A 166 -45.20 -12.92 18.06
CA THR A 166 -44.36 -13.12 16.87
C THR A 166 -43.91 -14.57 16.73
N ASP A 167 -43.69 -15.02 15.50
CA ASP A 167 -43.36 -16.42 15.19
C ASP A 167 -41.95 -16.86 15.64
N SER A 168 -41.12 -15.91 16.10
CA SER A 168 -39.69 -16.09 16.36
C SER A 168 -39.26 -15.65 17.77
N PHE A 169 -40.18 -15.55 18.73
CA PHE A 169 -39.88 -15.23 20.14
C PHE A 169 -39.94 -16.49 21.02
N PRO A 170 -38.96 -16.76 21.90
CA PRO A 170 -37.78 -15.95 22.25
C PRO A 170 -36.76 -15.82 21.12
N LEU A 171 -36.18 -14.63 20.99
CA LEU A 171 -35.33 -14.25 19.86
C LEU A 171 -33.97 -14.96 19.96
N ARG A 172 -33.67 -15.82 19.00
CA ARG A 172 -32.37 -16.48 18.86
C ARG A 172 -31.52 -15.77 17.82
N VAL A 173 -30.33 -15.35 18.21
CA VAL A 173 -29.39 -14.64 17.34
C VAL A 173 -28.07 -15.39 17.30
N CYS A 174 -27.68 -15.86 16.12
CA CYS A 174 -26.31 -16.32 15.91
C CYS A 174 -25.43 -15.13 15.55
N VAL A 175 -24.37 -14.92 16.34
CA VAL A 175 -23.42 -13.85 16.14
C VAL A 175 -22.12 -14.41 15.59
N ASP A 176 -21.81 -14.03 14.35
CA ASP A 176 -20.63 -14.49 13.61
C ASP A 176 -19.52 -13.42 13.54
N ALA A 177 -19.75 -12.21 14.08
CA ALA A 177 -18.77 -11.13 14.03
C ALA A 177 -19.01 -10.03 15.07
N VAL A 178 -17.94 -9.33 15.42
CA VAL A 178 -17.91 -8.11 16.24
C VAL A 178 -17.77 -6.89 15.32
N ALA A 179 -18.67 -5.90 15.45
CA ALA A 179 -18.63 -4.67 14.64
C ALA A 179 -18.01 -3.50 15.41
N ILE A 180 -17.07 -2.79 14.76
CA ILE A 180 -16.57 -1.48 15.19
C ILE A 180 -17.36 -0.41 14.43
N MET A 181 -18.22 0.31 15.14
CA MET A 181 -19.05 1.40 14.62
C MET A 181 -18.33 2.73 14.81
N SER A 182 -18.38 3.61 13.81
CA SER A 182 -17.85 4.98 13.90
C SER A 182 -18.86 6.00 13.37
N LYS A 183 -18.78 7.25 13.82
CA LYS A 183 -19.57 8.36 13.27
C LYS A 183 -18.73 9.60 12.99
N LYS A 184 -19.19 10.44 12.06
CA LYS A 184 -18.63 11.78 11.82
C LYS A 184 -18.98 12.74 12.97
N VAL A 185 -18.23 13.83 13.11
CA VAL A 185 -18.38 14.81 14.20
C VAL A 185 -19.76 15.50 14.12
N GLY A 186 -20.63 15.19 15.09
CA GLY A 186 -21.99 15.78 15.20
C GLY A 186 -22.86 15.00 16.20
N LYS A 187 -23.81 15.68 16.87
CA LYS A 187 -24.76 15.02 17.80
C LYS A 187 -25.87 14.24 17.06
N THR A 188 -26.12 14.58 15.80
CA THR A 188 -27.22 14.07 14.96
C THR A 188 -26.78 13.06 13.90
N GLU A 189 -25.47 12.88 13.68
CA GLU A 189 -24.90 11.94 12.69
C GLU A 189 -25.19 10.46 13.06
N ALA A 190 -25.48 9.65 12.05
CA ALA A 190 -25.68 8.20 12.20
C ALA A 190 -24.34 7.47 12.33
N TYR A 191 -24.33 6.36 13.06
CA TYR A 191 -23.16 5.48 13.12
C TYR A 191 -23.11 4.57 11.90
N SER A 192 -21.93 4.44 11.29
CA SER A 192 -21.64 3.50 10.21
C SER A 192 -20.63 2.45 10.67
N CYS A 193 -20.79 1.21 10.20
CA CYS A 193 -19.82 0.15 10.44
C CYS A 193 -18.48 0.52 9.77
N ALA A 194 -17.44 0.69 10.59
CA ALA A 194 -16.09 1.01 10.14
C ALA A 194 -15.23 -0.25 9.96
N SER A 195 -15.51 -1.29 10.74
CA SER A 195 -14.87 -2.60 10.63
C SER A 195 -15.77 -3.70 11.16
N LEU A 196 -15.67 -4.89 10.57
CA LEU A 196 -16.35 -6.10 11.03
C LEU A 196 -15.31 -7.19 11.24
N LEU A 197 -15.25 -7.77 12.43
CA LEU A 197 -14.24 -8.74 12.86
C LEU A 197 -14.89 -10.11 13.08
N PRO A 198 -14.57 -11.12 12.26
CA PRO A 198 -15.27 -12.40 12.29
C PRO A 198 -14.90 -13.25 13.51
N LEU A 199 -15.86 -14.07 13.93
CA LEU A 199 -15.72 -15.21 14.85
C LEU A 199 -15.60 -16.50 14.02
N LEU A 200 -14.89 -17.51 14.52
CA LEU A 200 -14.71 -18.78 13.80
C LEU A 200 -15.97 -19.65 13.87
N LYS A 201 -16.41 -20.23 12.75
CA LYS A 201 -17.52 -21.21 12.74
C LYS A 201 -16.95 -22.61 12.99
N ASP A 202 -17.45 -23.32 14.01
CA ASP A 202 -16.94 -24.61 14.53
C ASP A 202 -16.21 -25.52 13.54
N LEU A 203 -14.95 -25.88 13.84
CA LEU A 203 -14.25 -27.02 13.21
C LEU A 203 -13.18 -27.62 14.15
N ARG A 204 -13.25 -28.94 14.31
CA ARG A 204 -12.37 -29.74 15.17
C ARG A 204 -10.93 -29.74 14.65
N VAL A 205 -10.00 -29.81 15.59
CA VAL A 205 -8.54 -29.88 15.42
C VAL A 205 -8.14 -31.07 14.53
N LYS A 206 -8.03 -30.84 13.22
CA LYS A 206 -7.16 -31.52 12.23
C LYS A 206 -7.55 -31.03 10.83
N GLU A 207 -7.11 -29.83 10.46
CA GLU A 207 -6.99 -29.29 9.09
C GLU A 207 -6.63 -27.80 9.18
N VAL A 208 -5.44 -27.49 9.70
CA VAL A 208 -4.92 -26.12 9.74
C VAL A 208 -4.08 -25.89 8.48
N SER A 209 -4.75 -25.74 7.32
CA SER A 209 -4.12 -25.19 6.09
C SER A 209 -5.07 -24.73 4.98
N LEU A 210 -6.39 -24.62 5.20
CA LEU A 210 -7.30 -24.21 4.11
C LEU A 210 -8.34 -23.12 4.44
N VAL A 211 -8.30 -22.46 5.60
CA VAL A 211 -9.39 -21.55 6.01
C VAL A 211 -8.96 -20.06 6.08
N ALA A 212 -7.69 -19.73 5.82
CA ALA A 212 -7.21 -18.34 5.83
C ALA A 212 -7.66 -17.50 4.61
N ALA A 213 -8.43 -18.07 3.67
CA ALA A 213 -8.86 -17.41 2.43
C ALA A 213 -10.34 -17.00 2.39
N THR A 214 -11.15 -17.28 3.43
CA THR A 214 -12.62 -17.21 3.28
C THR A 214 -13.33 -16.17 4.15
N VAL A 215 -12.64 -15.31 4.91
CA VAL A 215 -13.35 -14.35 5.80
C VAL A 215 -12.84 -12.92 5.70
N LEU A 216 -13.13 -12.28 4.57
CA LEU A 216 -13.21 -10.82 4.44
C LEU A 216 -14.55 -10.46 3.78
N VAL A 217 -15.47 -9.98 4.62
CA VAL A 217 -16.65 -9.17 4.28
C VAL A 217 -17.80 -9.92 3.59
N ALA A 218 -18.74 -10.42 4.41
CA ALA A 218 -20.15 -10.53 4.03
C ALA A 218 -20.92 -9.32 4.58
N PRO A 219 -21.20 -8.28 3.77
CA PRO A 219 -22.43 -7.53 3.87
C PRO A 219 -23.48 -8.35 3.12
N SER A 220 -24.43 -8.93 3.84
CA SER A 220 -25.56 -9.70 3.28
C SER A 220 -25.15 -10.75 2.24
N LYS A 221 -24.88 -11.97 2.73
CA LYS A 221 -25.26 -13.17 1.96
C LYS A 221 -26.78 -13.09 1.73
N ILE A 222 -27.18 -12.43 0.65
CA ILE A 222 -28.17 -13.07 -0.19
C ILE A 222 -27.39 -14.28 -0.71
N GLU A 223 -27.52 -15.43 -0.03
CA GLU A 223 -27.21 -16.69 -0.68
C GLU A 223 -28.22 -16.81 -1.82
N ILE A 224 -27.90 -16.20 -2.95
CA ILE A 224 -28.24 -16.81 -4.20
C ILE A 224 -27.19 -17.90 -4.31
N PRO A 225 -27.51 -19.18 -4.06
CA PRO A 225 -26.61 -20.25 -4.44
C PRO A 225 -26.12 -19.95 -5.86
N ILE A 226 -24.82 -20.11 -6.12
CA ILE A 226 -24.33 -20.08 -7.49
C ILE A 226 -25.02 -21.26 -8.17
N VAL A 227 -26.15 -21.01 -8.81
CA VAL A 227 -26.89 -22.00 -9.58
C VAL A 227 -26.09 -22.16 -10.86
N ILE A 228 -25.15 -23.10 -10.82
CA ILE A 228 -24.39 -23.52 -11.99
C ILE A 228 -25.32 -24.42 -12.78
N ASN A 229 -25.76 -23.95 -13.94
CA ASN A 229 -26.49 -24.79 -14.89
C ASN A 229 -25.54 -25.78 -15.55
N ALA A 230 -26.09 -26.89 -16.06
CA ALA A 230 -25.33 -27.88 -16.81
C ALA A 230 -24.50 -27.20 -17.93
N THR A 231 -23.29 -27.71 -18.18
CA THR A 231 -22.47 -27.27 -19.31
C THR A 231 -23.24 -27.49 -20.61
N LEU A 232 -23.37 -26.44 -21.39
CA LEU A 232 -24.08 -26.40 -22.66
C LEU A 232 -23.09 -26.26 -23.81
N GLN A 233 -23.37 -26.86 -24.96
CA GLN A 233 -22.55 -26.71 -26.16
C GLN A 233 -23.06 -25.56 -27.03
N SER A 234 -22.21 -24.93 -27.82
CA SER A 234 -22.65 -23.96 -28.83
C SER A 234 -23.45 -24.64 -29.96
N CYS A 235 -24.23 -23.85 -30.70
CA CYS A 235 -24.96 -24.29 -31.88
C CYS A 235 -24.26 -23.82 -33.16
N ALA A 236 -24.32 -24.63 -34.21
CA ALA A 236 -23.84 -24.29 -35.55
C ALA A 236 -24.98 -24.39 -36.56
N HIS A 237 -24.95 -23.58 -37.62
CA HIS A 237 -25.93 -23.71 -38.69
C HIS A 237 -25.51 -24.82 -39.66
N ASN A 238 -26.33 -25.87 -39.74
CA ASN A 238 -26.13 -26.96 -40.68
C ASN A 238 -26.80 -26.60 -42.01
N ARG A 239 -26.00 -26.38 -43.05
CA ARG A 239 -26.49 -26.03 -44.40
C ARG A 239 -27.32 -27.14 -45.06
N ALA A 240 -27.12 -28.40 -44.67
CA ALA A 240 -27.85 -29.53 -45.26
C ALA A 240 -29.27 -29.67 -44.69
N SER A 241 -29.43 -29.46 -43.38
CA SER A 241 -30.75 -29.46 -42.72
C SER A 241 -31.41 -28.07 -42.69
N ASN A 242 -30.67 -27.02 -43.08
CA ASN A 242 -31.06 -25.61 -42.99
C ASN A 242 -31.57 -25.23 -41.59
N ALA A 243 -30.89 -25.75 -40.57
CA ALA A 243 -31.27 -25.62 -39.17
C ALA A 243 -30.04 -25.36 -38.30
N TRP A 244 -30.26 -24.67 -37.18
CA TRP A 244 -29.26 -24.56 -36.13
C TRP A 244 -29.26 -25.82 -35.26
N GLU A 245 -28.13 -26.48 -35.16
CA GLU A 245 -27.96 -27.75 -34.45
C GLU A 245 -26.97 -27.58 -33.30
N ARG A 246 -27.30 -28.15 -32.14
CA ARG A 246 -26.42 -28.19 -30.96
C ARG A 246 -25.30 -29.20 -31.21
N LEU A 247 -24.05 -28.82 -30.94
CA LEU A 247 -22.92 -29.74 -31.08
C LEU A 247 -22.98 -30.84 -30.00
N SER A 248 -22.73 -32.09 -30.40
CA SER A 248 -22.98 -33.26 -29.55
C SER A 248 -21.80 -33.72 -28.69
N ASP A 249 -20.56 -33.29 -28.96
CA ASP A 249 -19.36 -33.50 -28.12
C ASP A 249 -18.14 -32.82 -28.81
N ALA A 250 -18.17 -31.51 -28.94
CA ALA A 250 -17.01 -30.81 -29.51
C ALA A 250 -15.89 -30.76 -28.46
N THR A 251 -14.70 -31.30 -28.81
CA THR A 251 -13.47 -30.88 -28.15
C THR A 251 -13.33 -29.38 -28.38
N ASN A 252 -13.54 -28.58 -27.34
CA ASN A 252 -13.29 -27.15 -27.40
C ASN A 252 -11.88 -26.93 -27.97
N PRO A 253 -11.73 -26.28 -29.13
CA PRO A 253 -10.43 -26.05 -29.70
C PRO A 253 -9.66 -25.21 -28.69
N ASP A 254 -8.44 -25.65 -28.41
CA ASP A 254 -7.51 -24.82 -27.68
C ASP A 254 -7.08 -23.69 -28.62
N ILE A 255 -7.79 -22.57 -28.53
CA ILE A 255 -7.47 -21.38 -29.31
C ILE A 255 -6.18 -20.72 -28.81
N ALA A 256 -5.48 -21.29 -27.82
CA ALA A 256 -4.14 -20.88 -27.46
C ALA A 256 -3.20 -20.85 -28.67
N HIS A 257 -3.38 -21.70 -29.69
CA HIS A 257 -2.51 -21.72 -30.87
C HIS A 257 -2.66 -20.54 -31.83
N ILE A 258 -3.71 -19.72 -31.68
CA ILE A 258 -4.03 -18.62 -32.60
C ILE A 258 -3.10 -17.44 -32.34
N SER A 259 -2.60 -16.82 -33.41
CA SER A 259 -1.65 -15.71 -33.32
C SER A 259 -2.30 -14.42 -32.85
N ASP A 260 -3.48 -14.10 -33.38
CA ASP A 260 -4.23 -12.90 -33.03
C ASP A 260 -5.72 -13.23 -32.89
N ILE A 261 -6.41 -12.68 -31.88
CA ILE A 261 -7.85 -12.84 -31.64
C ILE A 261 -8.49 -11.47 -31.57
N SER A 262 -9.52 -11.27 -32.39
CA SER A 262 -10.34 -10.06 -32.41
C SER A 262 -11.62 -10.24 -31.58
N LEU A 263 -11.93 -9.23 -30.78
CA LEU A 263 -12.98 -9.21 -29.77
C LEU A 263 -13.89 -8.00 -30.00
N LEU A 264 -15.21 -8.18 -29.85
CA LEU A 264 -16.18 -7.09 -29.90
C LEU A 264 -17.26 -7.27 -28.83
N THR A 265 -17.59 -6.20 -28.11
CA THR A 265 -18.81 -6.13 -27.30
C THR A 265 -19.74 -5.02 -27.78
N TYR A 266 -21.04 -5.29 -27.83
CA TYR A 266 -22.05 -4.35 -28.34
C TYR A 266 -23.42 -4.55 -27.67
N ASN A 267 -23.99 -3.48 -27.11
CA ASN A 267 -25.38 -3.48 -26.59
C ASN A 267 -26.40 -3.24 -27.73
N ILE A 268 -27.43 -4.08 -27.82
CA ILE A 268 -28.43 -4.08 -28.91
C ILE A 268 -29.59 -3.09 -28.66
N LEU A 269 -29.75 -2.61 -27.42
CA LEU A 269 -30.88 -1.82 -26.93
C LEU A 269 -32.22 -2.60 -27.00
N ASN A 270 -32.63 -3.15 -25.85
CA ASN A 270 -33.89 -3.85 -25.64
C ASN A 270 -34.68 -3.24 -24.47
N ASP A 271 -35.16 -2.03 -24.70
CA ASP A 271 -36.17 -1.40 -23.86
C ASP A 271 -37.50 -1.38 -24.62
N PRO A 272 -38.50 -2.20 -24.23
CA PRO A 272 -39.83 -2.23 -24.86
C PRO A 272 -40.57 -0.88 -24.79
N SER A 273 -40.21 -0.02 -23.83
CA SER A 273 -40.76 1.32 -23.66
C SER A 273 -40.00 2.40 -24.43
N HIS A 274 -38.92 2.02 -25.15
CA HIS A 274 -38.12 2.96 -25.92
C HIS A 274 -38.90 3.52 -27.13
N PRO A 275 -38.92 4.86 -27.32
CA PRO A 275 -39.69 5.49 -28.40
C PRO A 275 -39.30 5.07 -29.82
N SER A 276 -38.08 4.54 -30.02
CA SER A 276 -37.52 4.18 -31.33
C SER A 276 -37.71 2.71 -31.75
N ASN A 277 -38.44 1.90 -30.99
CA ASN A 277 -38.71 0.51 -31.37
C ASN A 277 -39.53 0.34 -32.66
N TYR A 278 -40.09 1.44 -33.20
CA TYR A 278 -40.83 1.44 -34.47
C TYR A 278 -39.95 1.16 -35.70
N ASP A 279 -38.63 1.38 -35.64
CA ASP A 279 -37.69 1.11 -36.73
C ASP A 279 -36.60 0.09 -36.34
N ALA A 280 -36.93 -0.80 -35.41
CA ALA A 280 -36.00 -1.78 -34.86
C ALA A 280 -35.40 -2.69 -35.93
N ASP A 281 -36.14 -3.05 -36.97
CA ASP A 281 -35.67 -3.97 -38.03
C ASP A 281 -34.55 -3.35 -38.88
N ASN A 282 -34.69 -2.10 -39.36
CA ASN A 282 -33.64 -1.43 -40.13
C ASN A 282 -32.39 -1.18 -39.27
N ARG A 283 -32.61 -0.83 -38.01
CA ARG A 283 -31.55 -0.62 -37.02
C ARG A 283 -30.76 -1.91 -36.76
N PHE A 284 -31.45 -3.02 -36.54
CA PHE A 284 -30.84 -4.34 -36.33
C PHE A 284 -30.11 -4.85 -37.58
N GLN A 285 -30.66 -4.63 -38.78
CA GLN A 285 -29.95 -4.94 -40.02
C GLN A 285 -28.69 -4.10 -40.21
N SER A 286 -28.71 -2.83 -39.81
CA SER A 286 -27.53 -1.96 -39.85
C SER A 286 -26.50 -2.40 -38.83
N LEU A 287 -26.92 -2.84 -37.64
CA LEU A 287 -26.03 -3.43 -36.64
C LEU A 287 -25.40 -4.74 -37.13
N LEU A 288 -26.17 -5.63 -37.76
CA LEU A 288 -25.63 -6.85 -38.38
C LEU A 288 -24.58 -6.54 -39.47
N ARG A 289 -24.81 -5.51 -40.29
CA ARG A 289 -23.82 -5.02 -41.27
C ARG A 289 -22.53 -4.51 -40.60
N ILE A 290 -22.63 -3.84 -39.45
CA ILE A 290 -21.45 -3.43 -38.67
C ILE A 290 -20.70 -4.65 -38.15
N LEU A 291 -21.39 -5.65 -37.59
CA LEU A 291 -20.76 -6.88 -37.11
C LEU A 291 -20.05 -7.64 -38.24
N GLU A 292 -20.67 -7.70 -39.43
CA GLU A 292 -20.07 -8.29 -40.63
C GLU A 292 -18.82 -7.53 -41.09
N GLN A 293 -18.86 -6.19 -41.09
CA GLN A 293 -17.73 -5.35 -41.49
C GLN A 293 -16.54 -5.43 -40.54
N GLU A 294 -16.79 -5.44 -39.23
CA GLU A 294 -15.74 -5.59 -38.21
C GLU A 294 -15.18 -7.02 -38.17
N GLY A 295 -16.03 -8.02 -38.47
CA GLY A 295 -15.65 -9.43 -38.58
C GLY A 295 -14.86 -10.03 -37.39
N PRO A 296 -15.18 -9.71 -36.12
CA PRO A 296 -14.40 -10.14 -34.95
C PRO A 296 -14.51 -11.65 -34.71
N ASP A 297 -13.53 -12.26 -34.05
CA ASP A 297 -13.54 -13.70 -33.75
C ASP A 297 -14.51 -14.06 -32.63
N LEU A 298 -14.69 -13.16 -31.65
CA LEU A 298 -15.65 -13.28 -30.56
C LEU A 298 -16.53 -12.03 -30.43
N ILE A 299 -17.84 -12.22 -30.32
CA ILE A 299 -18.84 -11.15 -30.18
C ILE A 299 -19.68 -11.38 -28.93
N ALA A 300 -19.59 -10.46 -27.98
CA ALA A 300 -20.47 -10.38 -26.81
C ALA A 300 -21.59 -9.36 -27.04
N LEU A 301 -22.84 -9.83 -27.08
CA LEU A 301 -23.99 -8.96 -27.22
C LEU A 301 -24.80 -8.88 -25.92
N GLN A 302 -25.22 -7.67 -25.58
CA GLN A 302 -26.09 -7.38 -24.44
C GLN A 302 -27.44 -6.87 -24.93
N GLU A 303 -28.48 -7.08 -24.12
CA GLU A 303 -29.84 -6.65 -24.45
C GLU A 303 -30.40 -7.25 -25.75
N VAL A 304 -30.05 -8.50 -26.06
CA VAL A 304 -30.65 -9.22 -27.19
C VAL A 304 -32.13 -9.49 -26.93
N ASN A 305 -32.97 -9.20 -27.93
CA ASN A 305 -34.40 -9.49 -27.92
C ASN A 305 -34.78 -10.50 -29.02
N SER A 306 -36.04 -10.93 -29.02
CA SER A 306 -36.55 -11.93 -29.98
C SER A 306 -36.40 -11.48 -31.43
N THR A 307 -36.64 -10.20 -31.70
CA THR A 307 -36.56 -9.62 -33.04
C THR A 307 -35.12 -9.67 -33.57
N PHE A 308 -34.15 -9.17 -32.80
CA PHE A 308 -32.74 -9.22 -33.17
C PHE A 308 -32.24 -10.67 -33.30
N LEU A 309 -32.57 -11.54 -32.35
CA LEU A 309 -32.17 -12.95 -32.40
C LEU A 309 -32.67 -13.62 -33.69
N ASN A 310 -33.94 -13.40 -34.06
CA ASN A 310 -34.52 -13.95 -35.29
C ASN A 310 -33.83 -13.45 -36.56
N LEU A 311 -33.42 -12.17 -36.59
CA LEU A 311 -32.66 -11.61 -37.70
C LEU A 311 -31.25 -12.20 -37.74
N ALA A 312 -30.55 -12.25 -36.60
CA ALA A 312 -29.20 -12.80 -36.49
C ALA A 312 -29.14 -14.29 -36.91
N LEU A 313 -30.14 -15.10 -36.53
CA LEU A 313 -30.21 -16.52 -36.91
C LEU A 313 -30.47 -16.74 -38.42
N LYS A 314 -30.99 -15.74 -39.12
CA LYS A 314 -31.24 -15.75 -40.57
C LYS A 314 -30.12 -15.07 -41.37
N ASP A 315 -29.23 -14.36 -40.69
CA ASP A 315 -28.13 -13.64 -41.32
C ASP A 315 -27.11 -14.62 -41.92
N THR A 316 -26.79 -14.45 -43.20
CA THR A 316 -25.93 -15.38 -43.93
C THR A 316 -24.48 -15.37 -43.47
N SER A 317 -24.00 -14.23 -42.96
CA SER A 317 -22.65 -14.11 -42.43
C SER A 317 -22.55 -14.82 -41.09
N ILE A 318 -23.52 -14.62 -40.19
CA ILE A 318 -23.60 -15.32 -38.91
C ILE A 318 -23.69 -16.84 -39.11
N GLN A 319 -24.61 -17.30 -39.96
CA GLN A 319 -24.76 -18.73 -40.27
C GLN A 319 -23.49 -19.37 -40.84
N SER A 320 -22.67 -18.61 -41.56
CA SER A 320 -21.49 -19.14 -42.24
C SER A 320 -20.22 -19.12 -41.39
N HIS A 321 -20.13 -18.19 -40.44
CA HIS A 321 -18.88 -17.92 -39.74
C HIS A 321 -18.94 -18.11 -38.23
N TYR A 322 -20.12 -18.15 -37.61
CA TYR A 322 -20.23 -18.14 -36.16
C TYR A 322 -21.01 -19.31 -35.57
N PHE A 323 -20.48 -19.83 -34.47
CA PHE A 323 -21.17 -20.62 -33.47
C PHE A 323 -21.88 -19.68 -32.50
N ILE A 324 -23.07 -20.06 -32.03
CA ILE A 324 -23.94 -19.23 -31.20
C ILE A 324 -24.30 -19.90 -29.88
N SER A 325 -24.39 -19.13 -28.79
CA SER A 325 -24.74 -19.68 -27.48
C SER A 325 -26.21 -20.10 -27.37
N ALA A 326 -27.14 -19.42 -28.06
CA ALA A 326 -28.58 -19.66 -27.95
C ALA A 326 -29.30 -19.45 -29.28
N VAL A 327 -30.30 -20.27 -29.57
CA VAL A 327 -31.10 -20.21 -30.82
C VAL A 327 -32.57 -19.91 -30.59
N THR A 328 -32.98 -19.83 -29.32
CA THR A 328 -34.32 -19.44 -28.88
C THR A 328 -34.23 -18.52 -27.67
N MET A 329 -35.19 -17.62 -27.47
CA MET A 329 -35.13 -16.61 -26.40
C MET A 329 -35.15 -17.19 -24.98
N ASP A 330 -35.77 -18.35 -24.77
CA ASP A 330 -35.74 -19.07 -23.50
C ASP A 330 -34.32 -19.51 -23.10
N GLN A 331 -33.42 -19.65 -24.08
CA GLN A 331 -32.03 -20.00 -23.87
C GLN A 331 -31.12 -18.78 -23.68
N VAL A 332 -31.58 -17.56 -23.96
CA VAL A 332 -30.79 -16.32 -23.87
C VAL A 332 -30.78 -15.82 -22.42
N PRO A 333 -29.71 -16.01 -21.63
CA PRO A 333 -29.71 -15.67 -20.21
C PRO A 333 -29.65 -14.16 -20.03
N THR A 334 -30.72 -13.58 -19.47
CA THR A 334 -30.79 -12.13 -19.18
C THR A 334 -30.40 -11.27 -20.40
N ASN A 335 -30.85 -11.68 -21.58
CA ASN A 335 -30.61 -10.99 -22.86
C ASN A 335 -29.12 -10.94 -23.28
N LEU A 336 -28.32 -11.93 -22.88
CA LEU A 336 -26.92 -12.07 -23.30
C LEU A 336 -26.77 -13.10 -24.42
N LEU A 337 -25.95 -12.79 -25.42
CA LEU A 337 -25.64 -13.71 -26.52
C LEU A 337 -24.14 -13.67 -26.81
N LEU A 338 -23.52 -14.83 -26.97
CA LEU A 338 -22.14 -14.97 -27.41
C LEU A 338 -22.11 -15.61 -28.79
N LEU A 339 -21.37 -14.98 -29.71
CA LEU A 339 -21.02 -15.54 -31.01
C LEU A 339 -19.50 -15.75 -31.07
N SER A 340 -19.07 -16.86 -31.66
CA SER A 340 -17.65 -17.18 -31.81
C SER A 340 -17.38 -17.84 -33.15
N LYS A 341 -16.27 -17.54 -33.81
CA LYS A 341 -15.84 -18.30 -34.99
C LYS A 341 -15.35 -19.72 -34.67
N TYR A 342 -15.17 -20.01 -33.38
CA TYR A 342 -14.73 -21.31 -32.88
C TYR A 342 -15.85 -21.96 -32.06
N PRO A 343 -16.02 -23.28 -32.14
CA PRO A 343 -16.97 -23.98 -31.28
C PRO A 343 -16.56 -23.85 -29.81
N PHE A 344 -17.55 -23.75 -28.93
CA PHE A 344 -17.33 -23.63 -27.49
C PHE A 344 -18.40 -24.33 -26.67
N SER A 345 -18.04 -24.70 -25.45
CA SER A 345 -18.97 -25.02 -24.38
C SER A 345 -19.13 -23.83 -23.45
N TYR A 346 -20.29 -23.63 -22.84
CA TYR A 346 -20.50 -22.55 -21.89
C TYR A 346 -21.38 -22.96 -20.72
N GLN A 347 -21.26 -22.19 -19.64
CA GLN A 347 -22.12 -22.26 -18.47
C GLN A 347 -22.81 -20.91 -18.24
N ILE A 348 -23.96 -20.97 -17.57
CA ILE A 348 -24.72 -19.79 -17.18
C ILE A 348 -24.57 -19.63 -15.68
N VAL A 349 -24.04 -18.48 -15.25
CA VAL A 349 -23.78 -18.17 -13.84
C VAL A 349 -24.72 -17.08 -13.37
N GLN A 350 -25.40 -17.32 -12.24
CA GLN A 350 -26.27 -16.32 -11.61
C GLN A 350 -25.42 -15.32 -10.80
N LEU A 351 -25.47 -14.03 -11.14
CA LEU A 351 -24.69 -12.98 -10.46
C LEU A 351 -25.51 -12.25 -9.37
N SER A 352 -26.79 -12.01 -9.61
CA SER A 352 -27.74 -11.42 -8.65
C SER A 352 -29.18 -11.75 -9.05
N THR A 353 -30.18 -11.37 -8.24
CA THR A 353 -31.59 -11.43 -8.68
C THR A 353 -31.75 -10.66 -9.98
N GLY A 354 -32.06 -11.36 -11.08
CA GLY A 354 -32.27 -10.78 -12.41
C GLY A 354 -31.03 -10.55 -13.29
N LYS A 355 -29.80 -10.87 -12.86
CA LYS A 355 -28.59 -10.77 -13.70
C LYS A 355 -27.82 -12.09 -13.75
N LYS A 356 -27.48 -12.53 -14.95
CA LYS A 356 -26.67 -13.73 -15.23
C LYS A 356 -25.46 -13.36 -16.09
N ALA A 357 -24.48 -14.26 -16.17
CA ALA A 357 -23.36 -14.21 -17.11
C ALA A 357 -23.30 -15.50 -17.94
N ILE A 358 -22.81 -15.39 -19.17
CA ILE A 358 -22.36 -16.55 -19.97
C ILE A 358 -20.87 -16.71 -19.72
N ILE A 359 -20.39 -17.92 -19.45
CA ILE A 359 -18.96 -18.22 -19.33
C ILE A 359 -18.65 -19.36 -20.29
N ALA A 360 -18.02 -19.02 -21.42
CA ALA A 360 -17.59 -19.94 -22.44
C ALA A 360 -16.16 -20.41 -22.21
N SER A 361 -15.88 -21.66 -22.55
CA SER A 361 -14.55 -22.27 -22.46
C SER A 361 -14.03 -22.62 -23.85
N PHE A 362 -12.78 -22.23 -24.11
CA PHE A 362 -12.01 -22.52 -25.32
C PHE A 362 -10.67 -23.13 -24.91
N GLY A 363 -10.67 -24.42 -24.56
CA GLY A 363 -9.55 -25.03 -23.84
C GLY A 363 -9.45 -24.47 -22.42
N GLU A 364 -8.26 -23.98 -22.05
CA GLU A 364 -8.00 -23.35 -20.75
C GLU A 364 -8.50 -21.89 -20.67
N LEU A 365 -8.78 -21.24 -21.82
CA LEU A 365 -9.24 -19.87 -21.87
C LEU A 365 -10.74 -19.78 -21.59
N GLN A 366 -11.12 -18.94 -20.61
CA GLN A 366 -12.52 -18.64 -20.32
C GLN A 366 -12.92 -17.25 -20.84
N VAL A 367 -14.10 -17.15 -21.45
CA VAL A 367 -14.66 -15.88 -21.95
C VAL A 367 -16.02 -15.65 -21.30
N ALA A 368 -16.12 -14.59 -20.51
CA ALA A 368 -17.34 -14.19 -19.83
C ALA A 368 -18.05 -13.03 -20.53
N VAL A 369 -19.35 -13.17 -20.74
CA VAL A 369 -20.24 -12.11 -21.22
C VAL A 369 -21.10 -11.59 -20.08
N VAL A 370 -21.10 -10.27 -19.85
CA VAL A 370 -21.79 -9.63 -18.73
C VAL A 370 -22.70 -8.48 -19.16
N HIS A 371 -23.75 -8.27 -18.37
CA HIS A 371 -24.53 -7.03 -18.36
C HIS A 371 -24.90 -6.72 -16.91
N LEU A 372 -24.11 -5.87 -16.24
CA LEU A 372 -24.29 -5.57 -14.81
C LEU A 372 -25.49 -4.65 -14.55
N THR A 373 -25.87 -4.47 -13.29
CA THR A 373 -27.05 -3.66 -12.95
C THR A 373 -26.83 -2.16 -13.15
N SER A 374 -27.76 -1.52 -13.87
CA SER A 374 -27.80 -0.06 -14.10
C SER A 374 -28.22 0.74 -12.86
N ASP A 375 -27.91 2.04 -12.86
CA ASP A 375 -28.26 2.98 -11.78
C ASP A 375 -29.68 3.59 -11.92
N TYR A 376 -30.56 2.97 -12.72
CA TYR A 376 -31.92 3.47 -12.97
C TYR A 376 -32.74 3.64 -11.67
N ALA A 377 -32.49 2.79 -10.67
CA ALA A 377 -33.14 2.81 -9.35
C ALA A 377 -32.18 3.29 -8.22
N GLY A 378 -31.35 4.30 -8.50
CA GLY A 378 -30.35 4.85 -7.59
C GLY A 378 -28.98 4.17 -7.70
N ASP A 379 -28.02 4.59 -6.88
CA ASP A 379 -26.65 4.05 -6.91
C ASP A 379 -26.61 2.56 -6.51
N LYS A 380 -26.24 1.71 -7.47
CA LYS A 380 -26.06 0.26 -7.33
C LYS A 380 -24.59 -0.17 -7.41
N SER A 381 -23.64 0.72 -7.18
CA SER A 381 -22.19 0.44 -7.18
C SER A 381 -21.80 -0.80 -6.37
N ARG A 382 -22.32 -0.94 -5.15
CA ARG A 382 -22.09 -2.12 -4.30
C ARG A 382 -22.61 -3.42 -4.90
N LEU A 383 -23.78 -3.37 -5.54
CA LEU A 383 -24.36 -4.55 -6.19
C LEU A 383 -23.52 -4.98 -7.39
N ARG A 384 -23.02 -4.04 -8.21
CA ARG A 384 -22.11 -4.33 -9.31
C ARG A 384 -20.79 -4.94 -8.84
N CYS A 385 -20.20 -4.42 -7.76
CA CYS A 385 -18.99 -5.01 -7.17
C CYS A 385 -19.23 -6.45 -6.69
N ASN A 386 -20.40 -6.75 -6.12
CA ASN A 386 -20.75 -8.11 -5.72
C ASN A 386 -20.97 -9.02 -6.92
N GLN A 387 -21.69 -8.56 -7.95
CA GLN A 387 -21.88 -9.29 -9.21
C GLN A 387 -20.54 -9.64 -9.86
N PHE A 388 -19.61 -8.68 -9.92
CA PHE A 388 -18.27 -8.91 -10.46
C PHE A 388 -17.45 -9.87 -9.60
N ARG A 389 -17.55 -9.78 -8.26
CA ARG A 389 -16.86 -10.73 -7.36
C ARG A 389 -17.34 -12.16 -7.56
N THR A 390 -18.66 -12.38 -7.65
CA THR A 390 -19.24 -13.70 -7.94
C THR A 390 -18.75 -14.25 -9.29
N LEU A 391 -18.58 -13.37 -10.30
CA LEU A 391 -17.99 -13.76 -11.57
C LEU A 391 -16.52 -14.20 -11.41
N VAL A 392 -15.70 -13.42 -10.71
CA VAL A 392 -14.28 -13.71 -10.50
C VAL A 392 -14.08 -15.00 -9.69
N GLU A 393 -14.91 -15.23 -8.67
CA GLU A 393 -14.91 -16.49 -7.89
C GLU A 393 -15.14 -17.70 -8.80
N PHE A 394 -16.01 -17.57 -9.80
CA PHE A 394 -16.24 -18.62 -10.79
C PHE A 394 -15.05 -18.78 -11.75
N LEU A 395 -14.52 -17.67 -12.29
CA LEU A 395 -13.40 -17.69 -13.25
C LEU A 395 -12.08 -18.17 -12.62
N GLY A 396 -11.98 -18.16 -11.28
CA GLY A 396 -10.79 -18.58 -10.55
C GLY A 396 -9.56 -17.72 -10.91
N GLY A 397 -8.39 -18.35 -10.97
CA GLY A 397 -7.11 -17.69 -11.26
C GLY A 397 -6.58 -17.84 -12.68
N GLY A 398 -7.30 -18.53 -13.57
CA GLY A 398 -6.85 -18.86 -14.93
C GLY A 398 -6.97 -17.73 -15.96
N ASP A 399 -6.58 -18.02 -17.20
CA ASP A 399 -6.67 -17.08 -18.31
C ASP A 399 -8.15 -16.78 -18.63
N ALA A 400 -8.51 -15.50 -18.60
CA ALA A 400 -9.90 -15.10 -18.75
C ALA A 400 -10.05 -13.76 -19.49
N ILE A 401 -11.13 -13.66 -20.25
CA ILE A 401 -11.62 -12.43 -20.88
C ILE A 401 -13.01 -12.14 -20.33
N VAL A 402 -13.30 -10.90 -19.93
CA VAL A 402 -14.64 -10.46 -19.54
C VAL A 402 -15.07 -9.30 -20.42
N MET A 403 -16.16 -9.48 -21.16
CA MET A 403 -16.66 -8.50 -22.12
C MET A 403 -18.14 -8.21 -21.89
N GLY A 404 -18.52 -6.94 -22.01
CA GLY A 404 -19.92 -6.55 -21.86
C GLY A 404 -20.13 -5.15 -21.31
N ASP A 405 -21.37 -4.91 -20.91
CA ASP A 405 -21.82 -3.66 -20.31
C ASP A 405 -21.71 -3.74 -18.78
N PHE A 406 -20.79 -2.97 -18.22
CA PHE A 406 -20.55 -2.91 -16.78
C PHE A 406 -21.43 -1.88 -16.07
N ASN A 407 -22.21 -1.08 -16.80
CA ASN A 407 -23.11 -0.06 -16.25
C ASN A 407 -22.42 0.84 -15.20
N MET A 408 -21.18 1.26 -15.49
CA MET A 408 -20.29 1.91 -14.54
C MET A 408 -19.88 3.32 -14.94
N GLU A 409 -19.59 4.15 -13.94
CA GLU A 409 -18.97 5.47 -14.12
C GLU A 409 -17.43 5.34 -14.10
N SER A 410 -16.74 6.22 -14.82
CA SER A 410 -15.28 6.18 -15.08
C SER A 410 -14.36 6.47 -13.87
N LYS A 411 -14.90 6.46 -12.64
CA LYS A 411 -14.18 6.66 -11.36
C LYS A 411 -14.78 5.81 -10.23
N SER A 412 -15.31 4.64 -10.56
CA SER A 412 -16.07 3.81 -9.62
C SER A 412 -15.20 2.82 -8.84
N SER A 413 -15.69 2.35 -7.69
CA SER A 413 -15.08 1.26 -6.91
C SER A 413 -14.93 -0.06 -7.68
N LEU A 414 -15.61 -0.20 -8.82
CA LEU A 414 -15.56 -1.39 -9.65
C LEU A 414 -14.24 -1.49 -10.44
N GLU A 415 -13.63 -0.36 -10.83
CA GLU A 415 -12.30 -0.36 -11.49
C GLU A 415 -11.23 -0.95 -10.58
N ALA A 416 -11.28 -0.65 -9.28
CA ALA A 416 -10.38 -1.22 -8.31
C ALA A 416 -10.54 -2.75 -8.19
N ALA A 417 -11.77 -3.26 -8.35
CA ALA A 417 -12.05 -4.69 -8.31
C ALA A 417 -11.47 -5.41 -9.54
N PHE A 418 -11.41 -4.76 -10.71
CA PHE A 418 -10.77 -5.33 -11.90
C PHE A 418 -9.27 -5.56 -11.64
N VAL A 419 -8.60 -4.54 -11.13
CA VAL A 419 -7.17 -4.58 -10.81
C VAL A 419 -6.87 -5.61 -9.72
N GLU A 420 -7.70 -5.66 -8.66
CA GLU A 420 -7.57 -6.65 -7.58
C GLU A 420 -7.71 -8.10 -8.10
N ALA A 421 -8.57 -8.32 -9.10
CA ALA A 421 -8.75 -9.62 -9.74
C ALA A 421 -7.71 -9.93 -10.84
N GLY A 422 -6.76 -9.02 -11.09
CA GLY A 422 -5.70 -9.18 -12.09
C GLY A 422 -6.12 -8.89 -13.53
N PHE A 423 -7.28 -8.26 -13.75
CA PHE A 423 -7.75 -7.87 -15.07
C PHE A 423 -7.21 -6.51 -15.50
N GLN A 424 -6.82 -6.41 -16.76
CA GLN A 424 -6.48 -5.17 -17.46
C GLN A 424 -7.61 -4.81 -18.42
N ASP A 425 -7.85 -3.52 -18.61
CA ASP A 425 -8.88 -3.05 -19.55
C ASP A 425 -8.26 -2.74 -20.91
N GLY A 426 -8.68 -3.48 -21.94
CA GLY A 426 -8.08 -3.44 -23.27
C GLY A 426 -8.08 -2.05 -23.93
N TRP A 427 -9.05 -1.20 -23.59
CA TRP A 427 -9.02 0.20 -24.02
C TRP A 427 -7.86 0.96 -23.39
N THR A 428 -7.72 0.87 -22.07
CA THR A 428 -6.69 1.60 -21.32
C THR A 428 -5.28 1.10 -21.64
N CYS A 429 -5.14 -0.15 -22.06
CA CYS A 429 -3.86 -0.72 -22.49
C CYS A 429 -3.35 -0.12 -23.81
N THR A 430 -4.25 0.31 -24.70
CA THR A 430 -3.89 0.67 -26.09
C THR A 430 -4.12 2.14 -26.41
N GLN A 431 -4.94 2.84 -25.63
CA GLN A 431 -5.32 4.23 -25.89
C GLN A 431 -4.57 5.21 -24.98
N PRO A 432 -4.24 6.42 -25.46
CA PRO A 432 -3.57 7.44 -24.66
C PRO A 432 -4.33 7.76 -23.38
N ALA A 433 -3.61 8.07 -22.29
CA ALA A 433 -4.21 8.50 -21.03
C ALA A 433 -5.10 9.74 -21.24
N GLY A 434 -6.39 9.61 -20.96
CA GLY A 434 -7.40 10.66 -21.18
C GLY A 434 -8.26 10.50 -22.44
N ALA A 435 -8.00 9.49 -23.29
CA ALA A 435 -8.92 9.11 -24.36
C ALA A 435 -10.27 8.68 -23.77
N ASP A 436 -11.36 9.32 -24.21
CA ASP A 436 -12.65 9.24 -23.53
C ASP A 436 -13.24 7.81 -23.47
N GLY A 437 -12.96 7.00 -24.51
CA GLY A 437 -13.49 5.65 -24.69
C GLY A 437 -15.00 5.54 -24.60
N VAL A 438 -15.73 6.64 -24.62
CA VAL A 438 -17.15 6.75 -24.23
C VAL A 438 -18.00 5.80 -25.06
N THR A 439 -18.75 4.95 -24.39
CA THR A 439 -19.67 4.02 -25.05
C THR A 439 -21.10 4.48 -24.92
N TYR A 440 -21.43 5.27 -23.90
CA TYR A 440 -22.76 5.86 -23.71
C TYR A 440 -22.69 7.39 -23.73
N HIS A 441 -23.23 8.04 -24.76
CA HIS A 441 -23.11 9.49 -24.94
C HIS A 441 -24.47 10.18 -25.17
N SER A 442 -25.22 10.43 -24.09
CA SER A 442 -26.60 10.98 -24.17
C SER A 442 -26.77 12.36 -24.83
N ILE A 443 -25.68 13.08 -25.11
CA ILE A 443 -25.74 14.36 -25.85
C ILE A 443 -25.57 14.20 -27.36
N ARG A 444 -24.79 13.19 -27.81
CA ARG A 444 -24.41 13.01 -29.22
C ARG A 444 -25.09 11.81 -29.86
N ASN A 445 -25.44 10.81 -29.06
CA ASN A 445 -26.22 9.67 -29.47
C ASN A 445 -27.71 9.99 -29.27
N SER A 446 -28.43 10.06 -30.38
CA SER A 446 -29.86 10.39 -30.44
C SER A 446 -30.76 9.38 -29.75
N LEU A 447 -30.36 8.11 -29.67
CA LEU A 447 -31.09 7.06 -28.95
C LEU A 447 -30.85 7.18 -27.45
N ALA A 448 -29.60 7.32 -27.01
CA ALA A 448 -29.26 7.54 -25.60
C ALA A 448 -29.91 8.81 -25.03
N ALA A 449 -30.06 9.86 -25.84
CA ALA A 449 -30.72 11.10 -25.46
C ALA A 449 -32.20 10.92 -25.06
N GLN A 450 -32.90 9.94 -25.63
CA GLN A 450 -34.34 9.72 -25.40
C GLN A 450 -34.64 9.18 -24.01
N VAL A 451 -33.71 8.42 -23.43
CA VAL A 451 -33.86 7.77 -22.11
C VAL A 451 -33.04 8.45 -21.01
N SER A 452 -32.05 9.26 -21.38
CA SER A 452 -31.19 9.93 -20.40
C SER A 452 -31.91 11.08 -19.69
N ARG A 453 -32.05 10.96 -18.36
CA ARG A 453 -32.66 12.00 -17.52
C ARG A 453 -31.72 13.15 -17.16
N ARG A 454 -30.40 12.99 -17.34
CA ARG A 454 -29.37 13.89 -16.75
C ARG A 454 -28.22 14.28 -17.69
N GLY A 455 -28.27 13.95 -18.99
CA GLY A 455 -27.21 14.33 -19.93
C GLY A 455 -25.85 13.72 -19.58
N VAL A 456 -25.83 12.43 -19.21
CA VAL A 456 -24.63 11.70 -18.79
C VAL A 456 -23.80 11.20 -19.99
N VAL A 457 -22.48 11.23 -19.83
CA VAL A 457 -21.51 10.74 -20.81
C VAL A 457 -20.59 9.76 -20.08
N LEU A 458 -20.71 8.48 -20.41
CA LEU A 458 -20.15 7.39 -19.62
C LEU A 458 -19.46 6.36 -20.48
N ARG A 459 -18.45 5.73 -19.88
CA ARG A 459 -17.78 4.58 -20.43
C ARG A 459 -18.33 3.36 -19.71
N MET A 460 -19.31 2.68 -20.30
CA MET A 460 -19.99 1.56 -19.66
C MET A 460 -19.45 0.21 -20.12
N ASP A 461 -19.17 0.06 -21.41
CA ASP A 461 -18.76 -1.19 -22.03
C ASP A 461 -17.24 -1.38 -21.93
N ARG A 462 -16.81 -2.62 -21.67
CA ARG A 462 -15.40 -2.98 -21.47
C ARG A 462 -15.06 -4.32 -22.08
N VAL A 463 -13.78 -4.46 -22.41
CA VAL A 463 -13.12 -5.74 -22.64
C VAL A 463 -11.98 -5.84 -21.62
N LEU A 464 -12.17 -6.67 -20.61
CA LEU A 464 -11.19 -6.94 -19.56
C LEU A 464 -10.43 -8.23 -19.90
N VAL A 465 -9.12 -8.20 -19.76
CA VAL A 465 -8.25 -9.34 -20.05
C VAL A 465 -7.34 -9.67 -18.88
N ARG A 466 -7.25 -10.95 -18.56
CA ARG A 466 -6.26 -11.52 -17.64
C ARG A 466 -5.66 -12.72 -18.36
N LEU A 467 -4.60 -12.47 -19.12
CA LEU A 467 -3.99 -13.45 -20.00
C LEU A 467 -2.48 -13.49 -19.76
N ARG A 468 -1.90 -14.69 -19.74
CA ARG A 468 -0.46 -14.89 -19.59
C ARG A 468 0.33 -14.68 -20.89
N ASP A 469 -0.20 -15.19 -22.01
CA ASP A 469 0.54 -15.29 -23.29
C ASP A 469 0.07 -14.30 -24.37
N TRP A 470 -0.80 -13.37 -24.01
CA TRP A 470 -1.49 -12.47 -24.96
C TRP A 470 -1.39 -11.02 -24.52
N ASP A 471 -0.91 -10.17 -25.42
CA ASP A 471 -0.89 -8.73 -25.26
C ASP A 471 -2.10 -8.08 -25.92
N VAL A 472 -2.55 -6.96 -25.37
CA VAL A 472 -3.60 -6.15 -25.99
C VAL A 472 -2.97 -5.30 -27.11
N GLY A 473 -3.20 -5.66 -28.36
CA GLY A 473 -2.59 -5.00 -29.52
C GLY A 473 -3.22 -3.65 -29.87
N LYS A 474 -4.53 -3.62 -30.08
CA LYS A 474 -5.27 -2.39 -30.46
C LYS A 474 -6.72 -2.46 -29.96
N SER A 475 -7.28 -1.32 -29.57
CA SER A 475 -8.72 -1.17 -29.33
C SER A 475 -9.31 0.01 -30.11
N TRP A 476 -10.62 -0.01 -30.38
CA TRP A 476 -11.35 1.11 -30.99
C TRP A 476 -12.84 1.07 -30.62
N ILE A 477 -13.52 2.20 -30.80
CA ILE A 477 -14.97 2.31 -30.61
C ILE A 477 -15.65 2.04 -31.95
N VAL A 478 -16.69 1.20 -31.93
CA VAL A 478 -17.46 0.78 -33.10
C VAL A 478 -18.81 1.49 -33.10
N GLY A 479 -19.24 1.97 -34.26
CA GLY A 479 -20.56 2.61 -34.46
C GLY A 479 -20.65 4.08 -34.04
N ARG A 480 -19.54 4.70 -33.60
CA ARG A 480 -19.50 6.14 -33.31
C ARG A 480 -19.40 6.94 -34.61
N GLY A 481 -20.27 7.94 -34.79
CA GLY A 481 -20.22 8.86 -35.92
C GLY A 481 -20.89 8.37 -37.20
N LEU A 482 -21.75 7.34 -37.10
CA LEU A 482 -22.66 6.95 -38.18
C LEU A 482 -23.70 8.05 -38.45
N GLU A 483 -24.30 8.04 -39.64
CA GLU A 483 -25.38 8.97 -40.00
C GLU A 483 -26.61 8.82 -39.08
N GLU A 484 -26.89 7.59 -38.66
CA GLU A 484 -27.94 7.25 -37.70
C GLU A 484 -27.37 6.35 -36.59
N ASP A 485 -27.71 6.63 -35.33
CA ASP A 485 -27.29 5.80 -34.20
C ASP A 485 -28.07 4.48 -34.20
N VAL A 486 -27.37 3.35 -34.19
CA VAL A 486 -27.99 2.01 -34.26
C VAL A 486 -28.24 1.36 -32.89
N SER A 487 -27.73 1.97 -31.82
CA SER A 487 -27.93 1.59 -30.42
C SER A 487 -27.69 2.83 -29.55
N ASP A 488 -28.18 2.83 -28.32
CA ASP A 488 -27.85 3.87 -27.33
C ASP A 488 -26.42 3.73 -26.78
N HIS A 489 -25.74 2.63 -27.12
CA HIS A 489 -24.31 2.43 -26.89
C HIS A 489 -23.51 2.34 -28.19
N TYR A 490 -22.26 2.77 -28.12
CA TYR A 490 -21.21 2.43 -29.09
C TYR A 490 -20.46 1.18 -28.63
N GLY A 491 -20.13 0.29 -29.58
CA GLY A 491 -19.41 -0.94 -29.28
C GLY A 491 -17.93 -0.70 -28.95
N VAL A 492 -17.29 -1.68 -28.31
CA VAL A 492 -15.85 -1.67 -28.04
C VAL A 492 -15.22 -2.89 -28.69
N ALA A 493 -14.29 -2.64 -29.60
CA ALA A 493 -13.49 -3.67 -30.25
C ALA A 493 -12.06 -3.69 -29.71
N CYS A 494 -11.45 -4.86 -29.71
CA CYS A 494 -10.07 -5.08 -29.29
C CYS A 494 -9.43 -6.23 -30.05
N VAL A 495 -8.14 -6.15 -30.37
CA VAL A 495 -7.33 -7.26 -30.89
C VAL A 495 -6.31 -7.65 -29.82
N LEU A 496 -6.23 -8.94 -29.55
CA LEU A 496 -5.22 -9.56 -28.72
C LEU A 496 -4.19 -10.23 -29.62
N ASN A 497 -2.91 -9.96 -29.38
CA ASN A 497 -1.81 -10.54 -30.13
C ASN A 497 -1.05 -11.49 -29.19
N ARG A 498 -0.74 -12.68 -29.67
CA ARG A 498 0.09 -13.62 -28.94
C ARG A 498 1.51 -13.07 -28.86
N ALA A 499 2.10 -13.09 -27.68
CA ALA A 499 3.50 -12.70 -27.52
C ALA A 499 4.36 -13.61 -28.42
N CYS A 500 5.04 -13.05 -29.43
CA CYS A 500 5.84 -13.84 -30.38
C CYS A 500 6.81 -14.77 -29.63
N GLU A 501 6.98 -16.00 -30.12
CA GLU A 501 7.98 -16.98 -29.66
C GLU A 501 9.39 -16.35 -29.65
N ASN A 502 9.73 -15.74 -28.53
CA ASN A 502 11.07 -15.32 -28.13
C ASN A 502 11.11 -15.51 -26.61
N ALA A 503 11.88 -16.52 -26.22
CA ALA A 503 12.00 -17.09 -24.87
C ALA A 503 10.77 -17.88 -24.42
N SER A 504 10.97 -19.20 -24.32
CA SER A 504 10.08 -20.15 -23.67
C SER A 504 9.51 -19.61 -22.36
N ALA A 505 8.18 -19.72 -22.23
CA ALA A 505 7.35 -19.28 -21.10
C ALA A 505 7.70 -19.92 -19.74
N ASP A 506 8.76 -20.71 -19.65
CA ASP A 506 9.32 -21.19 -18.38
C ASP A 506 10.20 -20.15 -17.65
N GLU A 507 10.55 -19.02 -18.29
CA GLU A 507 11.32 -17.93 -17.64
C GLU A 507 10.48 -16.69 -17.25
N VAL A 508 9.18 -16.64 -17.55
CA VAL A 508 8.27 -15.53 -17.16
C VAL A 508 7.34 -15.94 -16.01
N GLY A 509 7.82 -16.84 -15.14
CA GLY A 509 7.39 -16.81 -13.76
C GLY A 509 7.84 -15.50 -13.14
N ARG A 510 7.00 -14.88 -12.30
CA ARG A 510 7.34 -13.86 -11.29
C ARG A 510 8.81 -13.46 -11.35
N VAL A 511 9.16 -12.21 -11.68
CA VAL A 511 10.55 -11.78 -11.45
C VAL A 511 10.85 -12.10 -9.99
N GLN A 512 11.58 -13.19 -9.77
CA GLN A 512 12.00 -13.64 -8.46
C GLN A 512 13.12 -12.65 -8.16
N ILE A 513 12.76 -11.51 -7.56
CA ILE A 513 13.78 -10.54 -7.19
C ILE A 513 14.68 -11.14 -6.10
N ALA A 514 14.20 -12.19 -5.43
CA ALA A 514 15.02 -13.13 -4.66
C ALA A 514 15.82 -14.05 -5.60
N ARG A 515 16.99 -13.58 -6.04
CA ARG A 515 18.01 -14.43 -6.65
C ARG A 515 18.75 -15.22 -5.58
N THR A 516 19.36 -16.33 -5.96
CA THR A 516 20.38 -16.99 -5.12
C THR A 516 21.69 -16.19 -5.15
N TYR A 517 22.56 -16.39 -4.16
CA TYR A 517 23.85 -15.69 -4.13
C TYR A 517 24.73 -16.12 -5.31
N GLU A 518 24.64 -17.40 -5.66
CA GLU A 518 25.34 -18.06 -6.76
C GLU A 518 25.00 -17.43 -8.12
N GLU A 519 23.78 -16.94 -8.29
CA GLU A 519 23.36 -16.19 -9.47
C GLU A 519 23.94 -14.76 -9.51
N VAL A 520 24.12 -14.11 -8.36
CA VAL A 520 24.84 -12.83 -8.27
C VAL A 520 26.32 -13.02 -8.57
N GLU A 521 26.93 -14.13 -8.14
CA GLU A 521 28.28 -14.52 -8.54
C GLU A 521 28.39 -14.73 -10.05
N LYS A 522 27.42 -15.42 -10.67
CA LYS A 522 27.39 -15.64 -12.13
C LYS A 522 27.31 -14.34 -12.94
N ASP A 523 26.53 -13.35 -12.49
CA ASP A 523 26.51 -12.01 -13.13
C ASP A 523 27.87 -11.32 -13.06
N CYS A 524 28.61 -11.53 -11.97
CA CYS A 524 29.93 -10.93 -11.78
C CYS A 524 30.98 -11.53 -12.76
N VAL A 525 30.74 -12.74 -13.27
CA VAL A 525 31.59 -13.38 -14.29
C VAL A 525 31.46 -12.71 -15.67
N GLY A 526 30.33 -12.06 -15.96
CA GLY A 526 30.06 -11.45 -17.27
C GLY A 526 30.75 -10.10 -17.54
N ASP A 527 31.24 -9.40 -16.51
CA ASP A 527 31.98 -8.12 -16.60
C ASP A 527 33.08 -8.11 -15.54
N ALA A 528 34.12 -8.93 -15.78
CA ALA A 528 35.17 -9.22 -14.80
C ALA A 528 35.90 -7.98 -14.24
N PRO A 529 36.23 -6.93 -15.04
CA PRO A 529 36.88 -5.72 -14.52
C PRO A 529 36.00 -4.96 -13.50
N VAL A 530 34.70 -4.79 -13.79
CA VAL A 530 33.76 -4.10 -12.91
C VAL A 530 33.53 -4.89 -11.62
N SER A 531 33.43 -6.21 -11.73
CA SER A 531 33.24 -7.10 -10.58
C SER A 531 34.45 -7.09 -9.65
N LYS A 532 35.66 -7.16 -10.19
CA LYS A 532 36.92 -7.08 -9.43
C LYS A 532 37.03 -5.75 -8.69
N PHE A 533 36.71 -4.64 -9.37
CA PHE A 533 36.66 -3.32 -8.74
C PHE A 533 35.63 -3.28 -7.60
N LEU A 534 34.40 -3.73 -7.80
CA LEU A 534 33.35 -3.71 -6.76
C LEU A 534 33.70 -4.60 -5.55
N LEU A 535 34.41 -5.70 -5.76
CA LEU A 535 34.97 -6.52 -4.69
C LEU A 535 35.99 -5.75 -3.86
N SER A 536 36.94 -5.05 -4.52
CA SER A 536 37.95 -4.23 -3.82
C SER A 536 37.33 -3.13 -2.93
N GLN A 537 36.13 -2.67 -3.29
CA GLN A 537 35.40 -1.60 -2.61
C GLN A 537 34.41 -2.10 -1.54
N ASN A 538 34.39 -3.41 -1.25
CA ASN A 538 33.38 -4.09 -0.42
C ASN A 538 31.93 -3.73 -0.86
N ALA A 539 31.71 -3.59 -2.17
CA ALA A 539 30.45 -3.15 -2.76
C ALA A 539 29.63 -4.31 -3.36
N LEU A 540 30.13 -5.55 -3.24
CA LEU A 540 29.35 -6.77 -3.43
C LEU A 540 28.91 -7.33 -2.06
N PRO A 541 27.67 -7.81 -1.91
CA PRO A 541 27.22 -8.42 -0.67
C PRO A 541 28.02 -9.71 -0.42
N THR A 542 28.34 -10.01 0.83
CA THR A 542 28.71 -11.36 1.28
C THR A 542 27.49 -12.29 1.27
N LYS A 543 27.68 -13.63 1.26
CA LYS A 543 26.58 -14.62 1.35
C LYS A 543 25.57 -14.26 2.45
N THR A 544 26.06 -13.87 3.62
CA THR A 544 25.25 -13.48 4.78
C THR A 544 24.49 -12.18 4.53
N SER A 545 25.14 -11.11 4.05
CA SER A 545 24.47 -9.82 3.79
C SER A 545 23.49 -9.85 2.62
N PHE A 546 23.68 -10.79 1.69
CA PHE A 546 22.79 -11.01 0.57
C PHE A 546 21.45 -11.58 1.02
N ALA A 547 21.46 -12.56 1.93
CA ALA A 547 20.24 -13.12 2.53
C ALA A 547 19.39 -12.05 3.22
N THR A 548 20.01 -11.17 4.01
CA THR A 548 19.34 -10.04 4.68
C THR A 548 18.71 -9.04 3.67
N ARG A 549 19.41 -8.78 2.56
CA ARG A 549 18.93 -7.85 1.51
C ARG A 549 17.80 -8.47 0.68
N VAL A 550 17.82 -9.77 0.43
CA VAL A 550 16.73 -10.50 -0.26
C VAL A 550 15.44 -10.49 0.57
N ALA A 551 15.55 -10.66 1.89
CA ALA A 551 14.41 -10.51 2.81
C ALA A 551 13.80 -9.09 2.77
N ALA A 552 14.63 -8.05 2.71
CA ALA A 552 14.18 -6.65 2.56
C ALA A 552 13.61 -6.35 1.16
N LEU A 553 14.13 -7.00 0.12
CA LEU A 553 13.68 -6.84 -1.27
C LEU A 553 12.32 -7.50 -1.50
N SER A 554 12.08 -8.65 -0.87
CA SER A 554 10.77 -9.34 -0.85
C SER A 554 9.65 -8.44 -0.30
N ALA A 555 9.95 -7.61 0.72
CA ALA A 555 9.01 -6.64 1.25
C ALA A 555 8.75 -5.41 0.35
N LEU A 556 9.60 -5.16 -0.66
CA LEU A 556 9.49 -4.05 -1.63
C LEU A 556 9.01 -4.51 -3.01
N GLN A 557 8.93 -5.83 -3.25
CA GLN A 557 8.56 -6.44 -4.53
C GLN A 557 7.19 -5.96 -5.02
N ASP A 558 6.21 -5.81 -4.14
CA ASP A 558 4.87 -5.35 -4.48
C ASP A 558 4.84 -3.90 -4.98
N ILE A 559 5.79 -3.06 -4.53
CA ILE A 559 5.88 -1.64 -4.88
C ILE A 559 6.62 -1.44 -6.22
N PHE A 560 7.61 -2.29 -6.51
CA PHE A 560 8.36 -2.22 -7.76
C PHE A 560 7.62 -2.89 -8.93
N ALA A 561 6.83 -3.93 -8.66
CA ALA A 561 6.00 -4.60 -9.68
C ALA A 561 4.96 -3.66 -10.30
N THR A 562 4.44 -2.68 -9.55
CA THR A 562 3.48 -1.69 -10.05
C THR A 562 4.11 -0.55 -10.84
N ALA A 563 5.43 -0.34 -10.74
CA ALA A 563 6.09 0.86 -11.22
C ALA A 563 6.86 0.69 -12.54
N PHE A 564 7.09 -0.55 -13.01
CA PHE A 564 8.11 -0.80 -14.03
C PHE A 564 7.72 -1.56 -15.31
N TYR A 565 6.51 -2.11 -15.51
CA TYR A 565 6.18 -2.73 -16.81
C TYR A 565 4.69 -2.59 -17.24
N PRO A 566 4.38 -2.64 -18.56
CA PRO A 566 5.28 -2.98 -19.67
C PRO A 566 5.43 -1.92 -20.79
N SER A 567 6.68 -1.73 -21.23
CA SER A 567 7.07 -1.21 -22.54
C SER A 567 8.42 -1.87 -22.92
N PRO A 568 8.75 -2.05 -24.21
CA PRO A 568 9.68 -3.08 -24.68
C PRO A 568 11.12 -2.59 -24.51
N PHE A 569 11.81 -3.07 -23.48
CA PHE A 569 13.25 -2.93 -23.39
C PHE A 569 13.87 -4.29 -23.11
N TYR A 570 14.58 -4.82 -24.10
CA TYR A 570 15.47 -5.97 -23.94
C TYR A 570 16.68 -5.52 -23.10
N MET A 571 16.61 -5.72 -21.79
CA MET A 571 17.73 -5.52 -20.86
C MET A 571 18.44 -6.85 -20.60
N THR A 572 19.76 -6.82 -20.38
CA THR A 572 20.41 -7.77 -19.46
C THR A 572 20.41 -7.14 -18.06
N PRO A 573 19.60 -7.65 -17.10
CA PRO A 573 19.48 -7.06 -15.76
C PRO A 573 20.80 -6.94 -14.98
N SER A 574 21.84 -7.67 -15.38
CA SER A 574 23.16 -7.71 -14.74
C SER A 574 23.96 -6.42 -14.94
N ALA A 575 24.10 -5.92 -16.18
CA ALA A 575 24.90 -4.73 -16.49
C ALA A 575 24.37 -3.47 -15.81
N PHE A 576 23.04 -3.30 -15.79
CA PHE A 576 22.38 -2.19 -15.10
C PHE A 576 22.66 -2.20 -13.58
N ARG A 577 22.57 -3.37 -12.94
CA ARG A 577 22.82 -3.51 -11.50
C ARG A 577 24.26 -3.20 -11.14
N LEU A 578 25.21 -3.68 -11.93
CA LEU A 578 26.64 -3.41 -11.73
C LEU A 578 26.94 -1.91 -11.92
N ALA A 579 26.42 -1.29 -12.98
CA ALA A 579 26.56 0.15 -13.21
C ALA A 579 25.96 0.99 -12.07
N ALA A 580 24.77 0.64 -11.59
CA ALA A 580 24.13 1.31 -10.46
C ALA A 580 24.96 1.21 -9.17
N ARG A 581 25.65 0.08 -8.93
CA ARG A 581 26.55 -0.10 -7.79
C ARG A 581 27.79 0.77 -7.93
N VAL A 582 28.41 0.82 -9.11
CA VAL A 582 29.55 1.71 -9.39
C VAL A 582 29.18 3.16 -9.11
N LEU A 583 28.03 3.64 -9.59
CA LEU A 583 27.58 5.02 -9.35
C LEU A 583 27.34 5.30 -7.86
N LYS A 584 26.82 4.35 -7.10
CA LYS A 584 26.67 4.48 -5.64
C LYS A 584 28.02 4.54 -4.92
N VAL A 585 28.98 3.71 -5.33
CA VAL A 585 30.35 3.75 -4.82
C VAL A 585 30.98 5.11 -5.12
N TRP A 586 30.88 5.58 -6.37
CA TRP A 586 31.34 6.90 -6.80
C TRP A 586 30.76 8.03 -5.93
N ALA A 587 29.45 8.05 -5.70
CA ALA A 587 28.83 9.08 -4.86
C ALA A 587 29.35 9.03 -3.41
N ARG A 588 29.50 7.84 -2.84
CA ARG A 588 30.02 7.63 -1.47
C ARG A 588 31.46 8.09 -1.31
N VAL A 589 32.38 7.62 -2.16
CA VAL A 589 33.82 7.96 -2.08
C VAL A 589 34.09 9.43 -2.42
N LYS A 590 33.14 10.12 -3.07
CA LYS A 590 33.16 11.57 -3.28
C LYS A 590 32.45 12.38 -2.20
N GLY A 591 31.95 11.71 -1.15
CA GLY A 591 31.30 12.34 0.00
C GLY A 591 29.92 12.93 -0.32
N MET A 592 29.26 12.43 -1.37
CA MET A 592 28.01 12.97 -1.94
C MET A 592 26.78 12.09 -1.65
N ASP A 593 26.86 11.13 -0.74
CA ASP A 593 25.81 10.15 -0.48
C ASP A 593 24.86 10.49 0.69
N LEU A 594 25.11 11.62 1.38
CA LEU A 594 24.33 12.03 2.54
C LEU A 594 23.23 13.05 2.19
N VAL A 595 21.98 12.59 2.16
CA VAL A 595 20.78 13.41 1.87
C VAL A 595 20.63 14.59 2.84
N LYS A 596 21.08 14.44 4.09
CA LYS A 596 21.02 15.50 5.11
C LYS A 596 21.97 16.67 4.83
N LEU A 597 22.95 16.52 3.93
CA LEU A 597 23.76 17.62 3.38
C LEU A 597 23.14 18.26 2.13
N GLY A 598 21.93 17.82 1.77
CA GLY A 598 21.26 18.23 0.54
C GLY A 598 21.85 17.60 -0.71
N PHE A 599 22.52 16.45 -0.65
CA PHE A 599 22.87 15.73 -1.87
C PHE A 599 21.68 14.92 -2.41
N PRO A 600 21.65 14.62 -3.72
CA PRO A 600 20.69 13.70 -4.30
C PRO A 600 20.69 12.35 -3.57
N PRO A 601 19.51 11.77 -3.28
CA PRO A 601 19.46 10.46 -2.65
C PRO A 601 19.97 9.36 -3.59
N SER A 602 20.44 8.25 -3.03
CA SER A 602 21.04 7.15 -3.81
C SER A 602 20.10 6.52 -4.85
N HIS A 603 18.78 6.61 -4.67
CA HIS A 603 17.80 6.17 -5.66
C HIS A 603 17.67 7.14 -6.85
N ALA A 604 18.08 8.41 -6.71
CA ALA A 604 18.13 9.35 -7.84
C ALA A 604 19.16 8.93 -8.87
N LEU A 605 20.30 8.34 -8.47
CA LEU A 605 21.28 7.76 -9.40
C LEU A 605 20.66 6.64 -10.25
N VAL A 606 19.83 5.80 -9.64
CA VAL A 606 19.16 4.69 -10.32
C VAL A 606 18.11 5.21 -11.31
N VAL A 607 17.35 6.23 -10.92
CA VAL A 607 16.42 6.93 -11.79
C VAL A 607 17.18 7.60 -12.95
N LEU A 608 18.25 8.35 -12.71
CA LEU A 608 19.03 8.94 -13.80
C LEU A 608 19.65 7.88 -14.74
N LEU A 609 20.10 6.74 -14.21
CA LEU A 609 20.62 5.63 -15.01
C LEU A 609 19.55 4.98 -15.88
N ALA A 610 18.36 4.71 -15.33
CA ALA A 610 17.23 4.19 -16.09
C ALA A 610 16.75 5.20 -17.17
N GLY A 611 16.95 6.50 -16.94
CA GLY A 611 16.56 7.57 -17.85
C GLY A 611 17.33 7.53 -19.18
N LEU A 612 18.55 6.95 -19.20
CA LEU A 612 19.33 6.77 -20.43
C LEU A 612 18.59 5.89 -21.44
N PHE A 613 17.91 4.84 -20.99
CA PHE A 613 17.18 3.92 -21.87
C PHE A 613 15.94 4.58 -22.45
N LYS A 614 15.20 5.33 -21.63
CA LYS A 614 14.03 6.08 -22.08
C LYS A 614 14.37 7.11 -23.17
N ARG A 615 15.54 7.74 -23.08
CA ARG A 615 15.97 8.75 -24.05
C ARG A 615 16.40 8.17 -25.41
N GLY A 616 16.41 6.83 -25.55
CA GLY A 616 16.97 6.16 -26.73
C GLY A 616 18.49 6.27 -26.81
N ASP A 617 19.14 6.66 -25.71
CA ASP A 617 20.57 6.94 -25.65
C ASP A 617 21.43 5.65 -25.58
N VAL A 618 20.79 4.49 -25.44
CA VAL A 618 21.41 3.16 -25.32
C VAL A 618 20.72 2.20 -26.28
N SER A 619 21.48 1.59 -27.20
CA SER A 619 21.00 0.58 -28.16
C SER A 619 21.99 -0.60 -28.21
N GLY A 620 21.48 -1.83 -28.23
CA GLY A 620 22.29 -3.05 -28.25
C GLY A 620 22.82 -3.51 -26.88
N THR A 621 23.69 -4.51 -26.87
CA THR A 621 24.32 -5.05 -25.65
C THR A 621 25.38 -4.09 -25.15
N VAL A 622 25.19 -3.52 -23.95
CA VAL A 622 26.13 -2.56 -23.33
C VAL A 622 26.65 -3.11 -22.02
N THR A 623 27.98 -3.04 -21.82
CA THR A 623 28.66 -3.45 -20.58
C THR A 623 28.33 -2.49 -19.43
N ALA A 624 28.59 -2.89 -18.18
CA ALA A 624 28.36 -2.02 -17.04
C ALA A 624 29.26 -0.78 -17.08
N GLY A 625 30.52 -0.94 -17.49
CA GLY A 625 31.45 0.19 -17.74
C GLY A 625 30.94 1.15 -18.82
N GLY A 626 30.40 0.61 -19.92
CA GLY A 626 29.80 1.42 -20.99
C GLY A 626 28.58 2.23 -20.52
N LEU A 627 27.72 1.65 -19.67
CA LEU A 627 26.59 2.35 -19.07
C LEU A 627 27.04 3.47 -18.13
N VAL A 628 28.07 3.24 -17.32
CA VAL A 628 28.64 4.27 -16.43
C VAL A 628 29.22 5.43 -17.26
N ALA A 629 29.96 5.15 -18.33
CA ALA A 629 30.47 6.19 -19.21
C ALA A 629 29.34 6.99 -19.89
N LYS A 630 28.31 6.31 -20.39
CA LYS A 630 27.13 6.96 -20.98
C LYS A 630 26.39 7.83 -19.97
N PHE A 631 26.30 7.40 -18.71
CA PHE A 631 25.72 8.19 -17.61
C PHE A 631 26.43 9.54 -17.48
N PHE A 632 27.76 9.56 -17.38
CA PHE A 632 28.52 10.82 -17.27
C PHE A 632 28.41 11.69 -18.51
N ARG A 633 28.40 11.10 -19.71
CA ARG A 633 28.19 11.86 -20.97
C ARG A 633 26.87 12.60 -21.00
N VAL A 634 25.77 11.92 -20.65
CA VAL A 634 24.43 12.52 -20.73
C VAL A 634 24.23 13.54 -19.61
N TRP A 635 24.53 13.15 -18.37
CA TRP A 635 24.14 13.94 -17.20
C TRP A 635 25.13 15.08 -16.87
N SER A 636 26.36 15.06 -17.37
CA SER A 636 27.28 16.22 -17.28
C SER A 636 26.87 17.37 -18.19
N ALA A 637 26.22 17.06 -19.34
CA ALA A 637 25.75 18.03 -20.32
C ALA A 637 24.32 18.53 -20.03
N HIS A 638 23.60 17.90 -19.09
CA HIS A 638 22.22 18.25 -18.76
C HIS A 638 22.13 19.64 -18.09
N ASP A 639 21.19 20.47 -18.54
CA ASP A 639 20.85 21.70 -17.86
C ASP A 639 20.02 21.40 -16.61
N TRP A 640 20.64 21.46 -15.44
CA TRP A 640 20.01 21.14 -14.16
C TRP A 640 18.96 22.15 -13.68
N ASP A 641 18.74 23.23 -14.43
CA ASP A 641 17.56 24.09 -14.27
C ASP A 641 16.33 23.56 -15.00
N VAL A 642 16.50 22.59 -15.90
CA VAL A 642 15.44 21.83 -16.57
C VAL A 642 15.14 20.53 -15.80
N PRO A 643 13.88 20.29 -15.41
CA PRO A 643 13.47 19.04 -14.76
C PRO A 643 13.78 17.79 -15.58
N VAL A 644 14.25 16.73 -14.90
CA VAL A 644 14.37 15.40 -15.49
C VAL A 644 13.03 14.67 -15.33
N GLU A 645 12.27 14.56 -16.41
CA GLU A 645 10.91 14.00 -16.39
C GLU A 645 10.80 12.64 -17.11
N TRP A 646 9.99 11.75 -16.54
CA TRP A 646 9.73 10.42 -17.07
C TRP A 646 8.56 10.35 -18.06
N ASP A 647 7.73 11.37 -18.16
CA ASP A 647 6.75 11.54 -19.23
C ASP A 647 6.35 13.02 -19.31
N SER A 648 6.63 13.68 -20.42
CA SER A 648 6.28 15.09 -20.62
C SER A 648 4.88 15.30 -21.20
N LYS A 649 4.15 14.22 -21.53
CA LYS A 649 2.84 14.28 -22.21
C LYS A 649 1.69 13.65 -21.41
N ALA A 650 1.96 12.94 -20.31
CA ALA A 650 0.94 12.22 -19.54
C ALA A 650 0.05 13.06 -18.60
N ARG A 651 0.40 14.31 -18.30
CA ARG A 651 -0.41 15.18 -17.44
C ARG A 651 -0.29 16.60 -17.95
N GLY A 652 -1.42 17.27 -18.19
CA GLY A 652 -1.48 18.70 -18.54
C GLY A 652 -0.98 19.66 -17.45
N THR A 653 -0.08 19.20 -16.58
CA THR A 653 0.66 19.98 -15.60
C THR A 653 2.13 19.61 -15.79
N SER A 654 2.90 20.47 -16.44
CA SER A 654 4.37 20.46 -16.31
C SER A 654 4.71 20.31 -14.83
N ALA A 655 5.66 19.44 -14.45
CA ALA A 655 6.06 19.36 -13.05
C ALA A 655 6.46 20.77 -12.61
N HIS A 656 5.67 21.38 -11.72
CA HIS A 656 5.93 22.73 -11.27
C HIS A 656 7.22 22.69 -10.46
N ARG A 657 8.33 23.15 -11.08
CA ARG A 657 9.53 23.51 -10.36
C ARG A 657 9.14 24.61 -9.38
N GLU A 658 9.15 24.29 -8.09
CA GLU A 658 8.99 25.33 -7.07
C GLU A 658 10.24 26.23 -7.11
N GLU A 659 10.10 27.53 -6.83
CA GLU A 659 11.23 28.48 -6.84
C GLU A 659 12.40 28.06 -5.93
N ARG A 660 12.09 27.27 -4.89
CA ARG A 660 13.09 26.69 -3.98
C ARG A 660 13.88 25.51 -4.56
N ASP A 661 13.39 24.85 -5.60
CA ASP A 661 13.98 23.63 -6.14
C ASP A 661 15.26 23.95 -6.92
N ARG A 662 16.39 23.41 -6.42
CA ARG A 662 17.71 23.60 -7.04
C ARG A 662 18.06 22.48 -8.01
N MET A 663 17.44 21.31 -7.89
CA MET A 663 17.56 20.20 -8.82
C MET A 663 16.23 19.45 -8.84
N THR A 664 15.72 19.16 -10.04
CA THR A 664 14.43 18.47 -10.18
C THR A 664 14.61 17.17 -10.95
N VAL A 665 14.44 16.05 -10.25
CA VAL A 665 14.35 14.72 -10.84
C VAL A 665 12.99 14.15 -10.44
N VAL A 666 12.14 13.86 -11.41
CA VAL A 666 10.77 13.41 -11.14
C VAL A 666 10.78 11.89 -10.98
N ALA A 667 10.14 11.40 -9.91
CA ALA A 667 9.94 9.97 -9.71
C ALA A 667 9.19 9.35 -10.89
N PRO A 668 9.48 8.08 -11.29
CA PRO A 668 8.78 7.41 -12.39
C PRO A 668 7.25 7.38 -12.25
N SER A 669 6.72 7.41 -11.02
CA SER A 669 5.28 7.52 -10.71
C SER A 669 4.66 8.90 -10.99
N GLY A 670 5.44 9.85 -11.51
CA GLY A 670 4.96 11.08 -12.16
C GLY A 670 4.45 12.18 -11.23
N SER A 671 4.89 12.24 -9.96
CA SER A 671 4.26 13.15 -8.98
C SER A 671 5.19 13.83 -7.96
N ILE A 672 6.47 13.43 -7.85
CA ILE A 672 7.35 13.87 -6.75
C ILE A 672 8.75 14.19 -7.28
N ASN A 673 9.29 15.35 -6.89
CA ASN A 673 10.72 15.65 -7.04
C ASN A 673 11.53 14.89 -5.98
N ILE A 674 12.29 13.88 -6.38
CA ILE A 674 13.12 13.08 -5.46
C ILE A 674 14.35 13.84 -4.93
N CYS A 675 14.71 14.95 -5.59
CA CYS A 675 15.83 15.82 -5.24
C CYS A 675 15.40 17.08 -4.47
N ARG A 676 14.22 17.09 -3.82
CA ARG A 676 13.68 18.29 -3.14
C ARG A 676 14.57 18.88 -2.04
N ASN A 677 15.43 18.06 -1.43
CA ASN A 677 16.37 18.50 -0.39
C ASN A 677 17.68 19.09 -0.96
N VAL A 678 17.84 19.09 -2.29
CA VAL A 678 19.07 19.58 -2.92
C VAL A 678 19.18 21.09 -2.80
N VAL A 679 20.34 21.55 -2.31
CA VAL A 679 20.69 22.96 -2.13
C VAL A 679 21.75 23.38 -3.16
N THR A 680 21.97 24.68 -3.31
CA THR A 680 22.89 25.20 -4.34
C THR A 680 24.33 24.67 -4.17
N SER A 681 24.84 24.63 -2.94
CA SER A 681 26.21 24.16 -2.67
C SER A 681 26.40 22.69 -3.05
N SER A 682 25.48 21.81 -2.64
CA SER A 682 25.53 20.38 -2.97
C SER A 682 25.26 20.12 -4.45
N ARG A 683 24.34 20.85 -5.10
CA ARG A 683 24.13 20.81 -6.57
C ARG A 683 25.43 21.12 -7.29
N ASN A 684 26.12 22.21 -6.92
CA ASN A 684 27.34 22.64 -7.60
C ASN A 684 28.46 21.60 -7.47
N VAL A 685 28.63 21.02 -6.28
CA VAL A 685 29.57 19.92 -6.07
C VAL A 685 29.21 18.72 -6.95
N TRP A 686 27.94 18.32 -6.98
CA TRP A 686 27.47 17.20 -7.78
C TRP A 686 27.70 17.39 -9.29
N VAL A 687 27.35 18.56 -9.82
CA VAL A 687 27.54 18.91 -11.24
C VAL A 687 29.03 18.95 -11.59
N HIS A 688 29.87 19.46 -10.69
CA HIS A 688 31.33 19.45 -10.88
C HIS A 688 31.88 18.02 -10.95
N GLU A 689 31.44 17.12 -10.07
CA GLU A 689 31.90 15.72 -10.11
C GLU A 689 31.34 14.95 -11.32
N LEU A 690 30.14 15.27 -11.81
CA LEU A 690 29.63 14.74 -13.08
C LEU A 690 30.52 15.16 -14.26
N LYS A 691 30.92 16.43 -14.29
CA LYS A 691 31.84 16.94 -15.32
C LYS A 691 33.22 16.30 -15.23
N ARG A 692 33.78 16.14 -14.03
CA ARG A 692 35.03 15.39 -13.83
C ARG A 692 34.92 13.95 -14.35
N GLY A 693 33.79 13.28 -14.08
CA GLY A 693 33.53 11.93 -14.59
C GLY A 693 33.50 11.89 -16.12
N TYR A 694 32.89 12.89 -16.76
CA TYR A 694 32.88 13.02 -18.21
C TYR A 694 34.28 13.29 -18.80
N ASP A 695 35.04 14.21 -18.21
CA ASP A 695 36.41 14.51 -18.65
C ASP A 695 37.29 13.25 -18.60
N LEU A 696 37.12 12.42 -17.56
CA LEU A 696 37.82 11.15 -17.42
C LEU A 696 37.39 10.12 -18.48
N VAL A 697 36.10 10.06 -18.83
CA VAL A 697 35.60 9.23 -19.94
C VAL A 697 36.29 9.65 -21.24
N CYS A 698 36.36 10.95 -21.52
CA CYS A 698 37.03 11.47 -22.72
C CYS A 698 38.54 11.17 -22.73
N GLU A 699 39.22 11.26 -21.59
CA GLU A 699 40.64 10.93 -21.45
C GLU A 699 40.93 9.46 -21.82
N VAL A 700 40.15 8.53 -21.24
CA VAL A 700 40.32 7.08 -21.45
C VAL A 700 40.07 6.71 -22.92
N GLU A 701 39.03 7.30 -23.52
CA GLU A 701 38.69 7.05 -24.92
C GLU A 701 39.71 7.64 -25.89
N ALA A 702 40.27 8.83 -25.59
CA ALA A 702 41.34 9.42 -26.37
C ALA A 702 42.63 8.58 -26.33
N GLN A 703 42.84 7.81 -25.27
CA GLN A 703 43.94 6.86 -25.12
C GLN A 703 43.66 5.50 -25.80
N GLY A 704 42.50 5.32 -26.43
CA GLY A 704 42.09 4.04 -27.05
C GLY A 704 41.94 2.89 -26.07
N SER A 705 41.85 3.19 -24.76
CA SER A 705 41.73 2.20 -23.70
C SER A 705 40.27 1.84 -23.47
N GLU A 706 40.00 0.60 -23.07
CA GLU A 706 38.67 0.19 -22.65
C GLU A 706 38.30 0.80 -21.29
N LEU A 707 37.02 1.05 -21.08
CA LEU A 707 36.46 1.54 -19.82
C LEU A 707 36.44 0.40 -18.77
N GLY A 708 37.62 0.08 -18.24
CA GLY A 708 37.90 -1.02 -17.30
C GLY A 708 38.29 -0.57 -15.88
N GLU A 709 39.09 -1.39 -15.19
CA GLU A 709 39.47 -1.23 -13.77
C GLU A 709 40.14 0.14 -13.49
N ASP A 710 41.14 0.53 -14.29
CA ASP A 710 41.85 1.80 -14.16
C ASP A 710 40.93 3.03 -14.24
N PHE A 711 39.93 2.98 -15.13
CA PHE A 711 38.92 4.03 -15.24
C PHE A 711 38.08 4.11 -13.96
N LEU A 712 37.65 2.96 -13.43
CA LEU A 712 36.83 2.89 -12.22
C LEU A 712 37.60 3.36 -10.99
N GLU A 713 38.88 3.01 -10.88
CA GLU A 713 39.78 3.49 -9.82
C GLU A 713 39.96 5.01 -9.88
N LYS A 714 40.29 5.56 -11.05
CA LYS A 714 40.38 7.02 -11.23
C LYS A 714 39.04 7.71 -10.95
N LEU A 715 37.92 7.12 -11.38
CA LEU A 715 36.59 7.67 -11.18
C LEU A 715 36.26 7.74 -9.68
N CYS A 716 36.47 6.63 -8.97
CA CYS A 716 36.13 6.41 -7.56
C CYS A 716 37.27 6.74 -6.58
N GLN A 717 38.33 7.41 -7.03
CA GLN A 717 39.36 7.93 -6.14
C GLN A 717 38.74 8.88 -5.10
N GLU A 718 39.10 8.73 -3.83
CA GLU A 718 38.60 9.60 -2.76
C GLU A 718 38.92 11.07 -3.04
N TYR A 719 38.01 11.98 -2.66
CA TYR A 719 38.28 13.41 -2.80
C TYR A 719 39.19 13.89 -1.66
N PRO A 720 40.40 14.39 -1.94
CA PRO A 720 41.36 14.77 -0.91
C PRO A 720 41.00 16.14 -0.32
N ILE A 721 39.95 16.19 0.51
CA ILE A 721 39.37 17.44 1.02
C ILE A 721 40.37 18.28 1.81
N LEU A 722 41.26 17.64 2.58
CA LEU A 722 42.29 18.31 3.39
C LEU A 722 43.43 18.92 2.55
N GLU A 723 43.62 18.43 1.32
CA GLU A 723 44.62 18.96 0.39
C GLU A 723 44.05 20.08 -0.47
N ARG A 724 42.78 19.94 -0.88
CA ARG A 724 42.10 20.86 -1.80
C ARG A 724 41.61 22.15 -1.13
N HIS A 725 41.48 22.16 0.20
CA HIS A 725 41.00 23.31 0.96
C HIS A 725 42.02 23.74 2.01
N SER A 726 42.15 25.06 2.21
CA SER A 726 43.01 25.65 3.25
C SER A 726 42.25 26.15 4.47
N SER A 727 40.92 26.26 4.37
CA SER A 727 40.02 26.68 5.43
C SER A 727 38.76 25.80 5.44
N PHE A 728 38.23 25.57 6.64
CA PHE A 728 37.15 24.62 6.88
C PHE A 728 36.15 25.19 7.88
N ILE A 729 34.90 24.75 7.77
CA ILE A 729 33.98 24.74 8.90
C ILE A 729 34.21 23.42 9.61
N HIS A 730 34.54 23.46 10.90
CA HIS A 730 34.76 22.30 11.75
C HIS A 730 33.67 22.27 12.81
N ILE A 731 32.90 21.19 12.83
CA ILE A 731 31.82 20.95 13.79
C ILE A 731 32.26 19.81 14.69
N GLN A 732 32.56 20.12 15.94
CA GLN A 732 32.90 19.14 16.96
C GLN A 732 31.67 18.85 17.82
N THR A 733 31.48 17.59 18.13
CA THR A 733 30.40 17.08 18.96
C THR A 733 30.97 16.18 20.03
N SER A 734 30.41 16.26 21.23
CA SER A 734 30.76 15.36 22.32
C SER A 734 29.53 15.00 23.15
N GLY A 735 29.52 13.77 23.65
CA GLY A 735 28.58 13.27 24.63
C GLY A 735 29.27 12.26 25.54
N ILE A 736 28.69 11.98 26.71
CA ILE A 736 29.30 11.07 27.70
C ILE A 736 29.06 9.58 27.39
N SER A 737 28.38 9.27 26.29
CA SER A 737 28.19 7.90 25.80
C SER A 737 27.93 7.86 24.29
N PHE A 738 28.15 6.70 23.67
CA PHE A 738 27.83 6.44 22.26
C PHE A 738 26.40 6.85 21.89
N GLN A 739 25.41 6.47 22.70
CA GLN A 739 24.01 6.80 22.43
C GLN A 739 23.76 8.32 22.42
N GLN A 740 24.40 9.06 23.34
CA GLN A 740 24.31 10.51 23.36
C GLN A 740 24.98 11.14 22.14
N LEU A 741 26.18 10.68 21.79
CA LEU A 741 26.90 11.14 20.61
C LEU A 741 26.08 10.90 19.32
N GLN A 742 25.46 9.72 19.17
CA GLN A 742 24.59 9.41 18.03
C GLN A 742 23.36 10.33 17.97
N LYS A 743 22.72 10.59 19.12
CA LYS A 743 21.60 11.55 19.19
C LYS A 743 22.04 12.95 18.78
N LEU A 744 23.22 13.38 19.21
CA LEU A 744 23.78 14.70 18.87
C LEU A 744 24.12 14.80 17.39
N LYS A 745 24.86 13.82 16.83
CA LYS A 745 25.16 13.71 15.39
C LYS A 745 23.89 13.82 14.56
N ALA A 746 22.86 13.05 14.90
CA ALA A 746 21.58 13.09 14.19
C ALA A 746 20.90 14.47 14.25
N THR A 747 21.05 15.19 15.37
CA THR A 747 20.47 16.53 15.55
C THR A 747 21.24 17.58 14.75
N VAL A 748 22.56 17.54 14.78
CA VAL A 748 23.44 18.38 13.95
C VAL A 748 23.13 18.17 12.47
N GLU A 749 23.01 16.92 12.02
CA GLU A 749 22.73 16.61 10.62
C GLU A 749 21.36 17.14 10.15
N ARG A 750 20.35 17.22 11.03
CA ARG A 750 19.04 17.82 10.68
C ARG A 750 19.15 19.31 10.32
N GLN A 751 20.17 20.00 10.83
CA GLN A 751 20.35 21.44 10.64
C GLN A 751 21.26 21.79 9.46
N PHE A 752 21.93 20.82 8.82
CA PHE A 752 22.88 21.06 7.74
C PHE A 752 22.28 21.75 6.51
N ILE A 753 21.11 21.31 6.04
CA ILE A 753 20.44 21.94 4.88
C ILE A 753 20.17 23.42 5.17
N THR A 754 19.63 23.73 6.35
CA THR A 754 19.34 25.11 6.78
C THR A 754 20.61 25.94 6.84
N LEU A 755 21.70 25.40 7.41
CA LEU A 755 23.00 26.08 7.47
C LEU A 755 23.53 26.38 6.07
N LEU A 756 23.53 25.40 5.16
CA LEU A 756 24.03 25.57 3.79
C LEU A 756 23.20 26.59 2.99
N ILE A 757 21.88 26.62 3.17
CA ILE A 757 21.00 27.64 2.57
C ILE A 757 21.37 29.04 3.09
N HIS A 758 21.51 29.21 4.40
CA HIS A 758 21.85 30.51 4.98
C HIS A 758 23.24 31.00 4.56
N ILE A 759 24.24 30.12 4.49
CA ILE A 759 25.58 30.48 4.01
C ILE A 759 25.50 30.95 2.56
N HIS A 760 24.80 30.22 1.68
CA HIS A 760 24.67 30.61 0.28
C HIS A 760 23.94 31.96 0.10
N GLN A 761 22.86 32.20 0.87
CA GLN A 761 22.07 33.42 0.78
C GLN A 761 22.77 34.66 1.33
N ARG A 762 23.53 34.52 2.43
CA ARG A 762 24.13 35.66 3.14
C ARG A 762 25.62 35.85 2.85
N CYS A 763 26.29 34.81 2.36
CA CYS A 763 27.71 34.81 2.05
C CYS A 763 27.97 34.22 0.63
N PRO A 764 27.41 34.82 -0.44
CA PRO A 764 27.50 34.24 -1.80
C PRO A 764 28.94 34.14 -2.34
N SER A 765 29.86 34.95 -1.80
CA SER A 765 31.30 34.90 -2.11
C SER A 765 32.06 33.75 -1.45
N ILE A 766 31.37 32.90 -0.67
CA ILE A 766 31.94 31.73 0.00
C ILE A 766 31.30 30.48 -0.60
N ALA A 767 32.11 29.62 -1.20
CA ALA A 767 31.69 28.31 -1.68
C ALA A 767 32.03 27.25 -0.62
N VAL A 768 31.03 26.48 -0.21
CA VAL A 768 31.15 25.39 0.76
C VAL A 768 31.08 24.06 0.02
N ARG A 769 32.05 23.18 0.25
CA ARG A 769 32.02 21.77 -0.16
C ARG A 769 31.68 20.89 1.04
N PRO A 770 30.47 20.32 1.10
CA PRO A 770 30.13 19.35 2.13
C PRO A 770 30.87 18.01 1.94
N TRP A 771 31.11 17.30 3.05
CA TRP A 771 31.74 15.98 3.08
C TRP A 771 30.94 15.06 3.99
N SER A 772 30.50 13.89 3.53
CA SER A 772 29.55 13.06 4.27
C SER A 772 30.13 12.30 5.48
N GLN A 773 31.45 12.28 5.65
CA GLN A 773 32.10 11.44 6.64
C GLN A 773 32.34 12.17 7.98
N TRP A 774 31.98 11.50 9.08
CA TRP A 774 32.39 11.88 10.43
C TRP A 774 33.80 11.38 10.73
N LEU A 775 34.60 12.24 11.36
CA LEU A 775 36.00 12.03 11.71
C LEU A 775 36.18 12.01 13.23
N VAL A 776 37.28 11.46 13.69
CA VAL A 776 37.68 11.44 15.11
C VAL A 776 39.12 11.94 15.23
N GLN A 777 39.43 12.50 16.40
CA GLN A 777 40.82 12.76 16.76
C GLN A 777 41.38 11.45 17.34
N PRO A 778 42.59 11.01 16.96
CA PRO A 778 43.20 9.77 17.46
C PRO A 778 43.27 9.70 18.99
N GLU A 779 43.46 10.85 19.63
CA GLU A 779 43.55 11.01 21.09
C GLU A 779 42.20 10.96 21.82
N ASN A 780 41.08 11.11 21.10
CA ASN A 780 39.75 11.14 21.71
C ASN A 780 39.04 9.80 21.53
N ASP A 781 38.17 9.50 22.49
CA ASP A 781 37.33 8.32 22.41
C ASP A 781 36.28 8.48 21.28
N PRO A 782 36.26 7.58 20.28
CA PRO A 782 35.36 7.64 19.13
C PRO A 782 33.89 7.40 19.50
N GLU A 783 33.61 6.84 20.68
CA GLU A 783 32.25 6.66 21.18
C GLU A 783 31.68 7.93 21.81
N THR A 784 32.53 8.86 22.24
CA THR A 784 32.12 10.05 22.99
C THR A 784 32.41 11.35 22.27
N THR A 785 33.19 11.32 21.18
CA THR A 785 33.50 12.50 20.36
C THR A 785 33.37 12.22 18.87
N ALA A 786 32.97 13.23 18.11
CA ALA A 786 33.01 13.18 16.65
C ALA A 786 33.16 14.57 16.05
N ASN A 787 33.80 14.61 14.89
CA ASN A 787 34.13 15.81 14.15
C ASN A 787 33.52 15.73 12.75
N PHE A 788 33.05 16.85 12.24
CA PHE A 788 32.55 16.98 10.88
C PHE A 788 33.20 18.18 10.23
N ILE A 789 33.56 18.07 8.95
CA ILE A 789 34.24 19.14 8.23
C ILE A 789 33.52 19.52 6.94
N LEU A 790 33.54 20.80 6.61
CA LEU A 790 33.09 21.33 5.33
C LEU A 790 34.23 22.19 4.75
N GLY A 791 34.65 21.90 3.51
CA GLY A 791 35.71 22.65 2.84
C GLY A 791 35.24 24.04 2.40
N LEU A 792 36.03 25.08 2.65
CA LEU A 792 35.74 26.45 2.20
C LEU A 792 36.60 26.81 0.99
N SER A 793 36.01 27.56 0.06
CA SER A 793 36.67 28.09 -1.14
C SER A 793 36.06 29.44 -1.53
N LYS A 794 36.75 30.19 -2.40
CA LYS A 794 36.20 31.46 -2.94
C LYS A 794 35.03 31.14 -3.86
N GLY A 795 33.88 31.76 -3.62
CA GLY A 795 32.67 31.62 -4.43
C GLY A 795 32.55 32.75 -5.47
N GLY A 796 32.01 32.41 -6.66
CA GLY A 796 31.77 33.35 -7.75
C GLY A 796 32.99 33.60 -8.65
N THR A 797 32.75 34.14 -9.85
CA THR A 797 33.78 34.49 -10.85
C THR A 797 34.26 35.94 -10.77
N SER A 798 33.62 36.79 -9.96
CA SER A 798 33.99 38.19 -9.79
C SER A 798 35.09 38.37 -8.72
N SER A 799 36.03 39.28 -8.98
CA SER A 799 37.06 39.65 -8.01
C SER A 799 36.42 40.38 -6.83
N THR A 800 36.15 39.66 -5.75
CA THR A 800 35.62 40.24 -4.50
C THR A 800 36.70 41.07 -3.82
N SER A 801 36.35 42.25 -3.31
CA SER A 801 37.30 43.10 -2.59
C SER A 801 37.72 42.45 -1.26
N PRO A 802 38.94 42.72 -0.74
CA PRO A 802 39.36 42.21 0.57
C PRO A 802 38.42 42.58 1.73
N SER A 803 37.76 43.74 1.63
CA SER A 803 36.79 44.22 2.63
C SER A 803 35.51 43.39 2.62
N GLU A 804 34.96 43.10 1.43
CA GLU A 804 33.78 42.23 1.28
C GLU A 804 34.08 40.80 1.73
N GLN A 805 35.26 40.28 1.41
CA GLN A 805 35.68 38.95 1.86
C GLN A 805 35.76 38.87 3.40
N LYS A 806 36.30 39.91 4.06
CA LYS A 806 36.34 40.00 5.52
C LYS A 806 34.93 40.05 6.13
N SER A 807 34.03 40.83 5.52
CA SER A 807 32.63 40.94 5.94
C SER A 807 31.88 39.61 5.81
N ALA A 808 32.07 38.89 4.69
CA ALA A 808 31.44 37.59 4.45
C ALA A 808 31.93 36.52 5.44
N LEU A 809 33.22 36.53 5.80
CA LEU A 809 33.76 35.63 6.83
C LEU A 809 33.20 35.94 8.22
N ALA A 810 33.08 37.22 8.59
CA ALA A 810 32.44 37.60 9.86
C ALA A 810 30.95 37.20 9.90
N MET A 811 30.23 37.35 8.79
CA MET A 811 28.85 36.88 8.66
C MET A 811 28.75 35.35 8.78
N LEU A 812 29.69 34.60 8.19
CA LEU A 812 29.78 33.15 8.35
C LEU A 812 30.01 32.76 9.82
N ASP A 813 30.94 33.41 10.50
CA ASP A 813 31.23 33.12 11.92
C ASP A 813 29.95 33.35 12.78
N ASN A 814 29.17 34.40 12.50
CA ASN A 814 27.86 34.62 13.14
C ASN A 814 26.81 33.54 12.81
N LEU A 815 26.81 32.99 11.59
CA LEU A 815 25.91 31.90 11.22
C LEU A 815 26.24 30.61 11.97
N LEU A 816 27.52 30.34 12.22
CA LEU A 816 27.96 29.17 12.98
C LEU A 816 27.53 29.25 14.46
N VAL A 817 27.64 30.42 15.09
CA VAL A 817 27.13 30.64 16.46
C VAL A 817 25.62 30.40 16.54
N ASN A 818 24.86 30.92 15.56
CA ASN A 818 23.42 30.68 15.50
C ASN A 818 23.08 29.19 15.28
N PHE A 819 23.90 28.49 14.49
CA PHE A 819 23.75 27.06 14.27
C PHE A 819 23.96 26.26 15.58
N GLU A 820 25.00 26.57 16.36
CA GLU A 820 25.22 25.97 17.67
C GLU A 820 24.01 26.19 18.59
N ALA A 821 23.52 27.43 18.68
CA ALA A 821 22.36 27.76 19.51
C ALA A 821 21.08 27.03 19.06
N GLN A 822 20.88 26.85 17.75
CA GLN A 822 19.74 26.09 17.21
C GLN A 822 19.84 24.61 17.51
N VAL A 823 21.03 24.01 17.41
CA VAL A 823 21.23 22.61 17.80
C VAL A 823 20.94 22.46 19.28
N MET A 824 21.52 23.31 20.13
CA MET A 824 21.41 23.26 21.59
C MET A 824 20.06 23.72 22.16
N ALA A 825 19.14 24.22 21.32
CA ALA A 825 17.77 24.55 21.74
C ALA A 825 16.92 23.30 22.06
N GLU A 826 17.34 22.12 21.60
CA GLU A 826 16.77 20.85 22.05
C GLU A 826 17.28 20.52 23.47
N GLU A 827 16.40 20.13 24.41
CA GLU A 827 16.84 19.77 25.77
C GLU A 827 17.80 18.57 25.75
N PHE A 828 19.10 18.83 25.91
CA PHE A 828 20.14 17.80 26.03
C PHE A 828 20.50 17.53 27.50
N PRO A 829 20.76 16.25 27.86
CA PRO A 829 21.36 15.88 29.12
C PRO A 829 22.68 16.60 29.40
N VAL A 830 23.03 16.73 30.68
CA VAL A 830 24.33 17.26 31.13
C VAL A 830 25.48 16.46 30.50
N GLY A 831 26.45 17.17 29.91
CA GLY A 831 27.65 16.56 29.30
C GLY A 831 27.63 16.46 27.77
N MET A 832 26.56 16.90 27.10
CA MET A 832 26.52 17.01 25.64
C MET A 832 26.82 18.43 25.18
N TRP A 833 27.71 18.59 24.21
CA TRP A 833 28.02 19.90 23.63
C TRP A 833 28.38 19.80 22.15
N VAL A 834 28.09 20.88 21.42
CA VAL A 834 28.46 21.08 20.02
C VAL A 834 29.23 22.39 19.90
N GLN A 835 30.23 22.41 19.03
CA GLN A 835 30.96 23.61 18.65
C GLN A 835 31.15 23.61 17.14
N ALA A 836 30.85 24.72 16.48
CA ALA A 836 30.98 24.94 15.06
C ALA A 836 31.85 26.19 14.84
N LEU A 837 33.05 25.99 14.31
CA LEU A 837 34.04 27.06 14.13
C LEU A 837 34.63 27.03 12.73
N ARG A 838 35.11 28.19 12.28
CA ARG A 838 35.96 28.27 11.10
C ARG A 838 37.41 28.06 11.50
N VAL A 839 38.05 27.07 10.89
CA VAL A 839 39.45 26.70 11.18
C VAL A 839 40.30 26.72 9.92
N GLY A 840 41.61 26.86 10.10
CA GLY A 840 42.60 26.64 9.04
C GLY A 840 43.04 25.17 8.97
N LYS A 841 43.91 24.85 8.02
CA LYS A 841 44.42 23.48 7.81
C LYS A 841 45.00 22.82 9.06
N ALA A 842 45.64 23.59 9.95
CA ALA A 842 46.18 23.07 11.21
C ALA A 842 45.10 22.52 12.17
N GLY A 843 43.88 23.08 12.15
CA GLY A 843 42.79 22.64 13.03
C GLY A 843 42.14 21.32 12.62
N VAL A 844 42.45 20.81 11.43
CA VAL A 844 41.88 19.55 10.89
C VAL A 844 42.96 18.51 10.54
N ALA A 845 44.24 18.84 10.74
CA ALA A 845 45.36 18.03 10.26
C ALA A 845 45.44 16.63 10.89
N ASN A 846 44.98 16.49 12.13
CA ASN A 846 45.06 15.24 12.89
C ASN A 846 43.76 14.42 12.82
N LEU A 847 42.75 14.87 12.08
CA LEU A 847 41.47 14.15 12.00
C LEU A 847 41.61 12.91 11.13
N VAL A 848 41.17 11.78 11.65
CA VAL A 848 41.15 10.50 10.94
C VAL A 848 39.72 9.99 10.78
N PRO A 849 39.43 9.16 9.76
CA PRO A 849 38.15 8.45 9.65
C PRO A 849 37.80 7.72 10.95
N ALA A 850 36.56 7.87 11.42
CA ALA A 850 36.08 7.07 12.55
C ALA A 850 36.10 5.56 12.16
N PRO A 851 36.55 4.66 13.05
CA PRO A 851 36.54 3.23 12.77
C PRO A 851 35.11 2.77 12.44
N VAL A 852 34.97 2.04 11.34
CA VAL A 852 33.70 1.44 10.94
C VAL A 852 33.45 0.27 11.89
N TYR A 853 32.49 0.43 12.80
CA TYR A 853 32.11 -0.65 13.70
C TYR A 853 31.38 -1.74 12.90
N ASP A 854 32.01 -2.91 12.75
CA ASP A 854 31.37 -4.11 12.24
C ASP A 854 30.59 -4.75 13.40
N PRO A 855 29.25 -4.86 13.32
CA PRO A 855 28.44 -5.50 14.35
C PRO A 855 28.81 -6.97 14.62
N THR A 856 29.65 -7.58 13.77
CA THR A 856 29.92 -9.03 13.77
C THR A 856 31.30 -9.46 14.27
N SER A 857 32.23 -8.54 14.58
CA SER A 857 33.59 -8.89 15.02
C SER A 857 33.70 -9.05 16.55
N ALA A 858 34.05 -10.26 17.02
CA ALA A 858 34.25 -10.58 18.44
C ALA A 858 35.61 -10.09 19.00
N PRO A 859 35.72 -9.62 20.27
CA PRO A 859 36.99 -9.13 20.82
C PRO A 859 37.83 -10.21 21.52
N VAL A 860 39.14 -10.09 21.37
CA VAL A 860 40.20 -10.83 22.07
C VAL A 860 40.39 -10.25 23.48
N GLU A 861 40.49 -11.13 24.48
CA GLU A 861 40.52 -10.80 25.91
C GLU A 861 41.91 -10.32 26.40
N MET A 862 41.97 -9.22 27.15
CA MET A 862 43.14 -8.79 27.94
C MET A 862 42.67 -8.20 29.29
N PRO A 863 43.43 -8.35 30.41
CA PRO A 863 42.89 -8.29 31.76
C PRO A 863 42.87 -6.88 32.39
N HIS A 864 41.85 -6.58 33.20
CA HIS A 864 41.69 -5.29 33.91
C HIS A 864 42.38 -5.27 35.29
N PRO A 865 42.84 -4.10 35.78
CA PRO A 865 43.24 -3.90 37.18
C PRO A 865 42.06 -3.60 38.12
N GLU A 866 42.24 -3.86 39.42
CA GLU A 866 41.24 -3.78 40.51
C GLU A 866 40.73 -2.37 40.88
N PRO A 867 39.50 -2.22 41.43
CA PRO A 867 38.94 -0.93 41.83
C PRO A 867 39.03 -0.68 43.36
N ALA A 868 39.37 0.56 43.75
CA ALA A 868 39.38 1.02 45.14
C ALA A 868 38.01 1.50 45.66
N ALA A 869 37.87 1.50 46.99
CA ALA A 869 36.65 1.47 47.81
C ALA A 869 35.77 2.76 47.88
N PRO A 870 34.49 2.67 48.33
CA PRO A 870 33.53 3.78 48.35
C PRO A 870 33.42 4.52 49.70
N GLN A 871 33.11 5.82 49.67
CA GLN A 871 32.68 6.61 50.84
C GLN A 871 31.19 7.03 50.77
N ARG A 872 30.57 7.03 51.95
CA ARG A 872 29.14 7.10 52.30
C ARG A 872 28.55 8.52 52.28
N VAL A 873 27.25 8.66 51.98
CA VAL A 873 26.35 9.66 52.62
C VAL A 873 24.94 9.05 52.84
N PHE A 874 24.32 9.50 53.93
CA PHE A 874 23.20 8.96 54.73
C PHE A 874 21.78 9.03 54.14
N GLU A 875 20.94 8.09 54.60
CA GLU A 875 19.48 8.01 54.48
C GLU A 875 18.73 8.87 55.53
N ARG A 876 17.54 9.40 55.16
CA ARG A 876 16.28 9.25 55.93
C ARG A 876 15.03 9.77 55.19
N ASP A 877 14.28 8.80 54.70
CA ASP A 877 12.82 8.56 54.69
C ASP A 877 11.73 9.61 55.01
N VAL A 878 10.81 9.69 54.02
CA VAL A 878 9.34 9.49 54.04
C VAL A 878 8.43 10.40 54.91
N ALA A 879 7.57 11.20 54.25
CA ALA A 879 6.11 10.95 54.14
C ALA A 879 5.28 12.17 53.69
N ALA A 880 4.41 11.91 52.71
CA ALA A 880 3.02 12.38 52.56
C ALA A 880 2.66 13.88 52.41
N ALA A 881 2.19 14.17 51.18
CA ALA A 881 0.93 14.86 50.82
C ALA A 881 0.65 16.28 51.33
N ALA A 882 0.63 17.25 50.40
CA ALA A 882 -0.62 17.89 49.92
C ALA A 882 -0.34 19.18 49.13
N GLY A 883 -1.07 19.33 48.01
CA GLY A 883 -1.51 20.63 47.49
C GLY A 883 -0.55 21.37 46.54
N ILE A 884 -0.94 21.50 45.27
CA ILE A 884 -1.43 22.76 44.70
C ILE A 884 -1.72 22.56 43.20
N SER A 885 -2.92 22.94 42.81
CA SER A 885 -3.36 23.16 41.43
C SER A 885 -2.71 24.42 40.86
N SER A 886 -2.08 24.34 39.68
CA SER A 886 -2.27 25.33 38.60
C SER A 886 -1.58 24.95 37.27
N LYS A 887 -2.42 24.77 36.25
CA LYS A 887 -2.28 25.17 34.81
C LYS A 887 -1.09 24.68 33.94
N ILE A 888 -1.47 23.80 32.98
CA ILE A 888 -1.11 23.71 31.53
C ILE A 888 0.12 22.86 31.04
N SER A 889 -0.23 21.70 30.45
CA SER A 889 0.28 20.90 29.28
C SER A 889 1.72 20.33 29.07
N SER A 890 1.78 18.98 28.87
CA SER A 890 2.45 18.18 27.79
C SER A 890 3.51 17.10 28.16
N LYS A 891 3.35 15.88 27.56
CA LYS A 891 4.25 14.69 27.37
C LYS A 891 4.45 13.66 28.53
N SER A 892 4.23 12.36 28.27
CA SER A 892 4.47 11.23 29.22
C SER A 892 5.72 10.40 28.90
N LYS A 893 6.42 9.92 29.96
CA LYS A 893 7.72 9.19 29.97
C LYS A 893 7.58 7.66 29.80
N LEU A 894 8.63 7.02 29.28
CA LEU A 894 8.83 5.55 29.20
C LEU A 894 9.01 4.90 30.59
N ARG A 895 8.70 3.59 30.69
CA ARG A 895 8.80 2.78 31.93
C ARG A 895 10.25 2.39 32.25
N SER A 896 10.53 2.06 33.52
CA SER A 896 11.87 1.70 33.97
C SER A 896 12.24 0.25 33.60
N SER A 897 13.54 -0.02 33.41
CA SER A 897 14.05 -1.36 33.10
C SER A 897 13.79 -2.38 34.21
N GLU A 898 13.72 -1.93 35.47
CA GLU A 898 13.44 -2.76 36.63
C GLU A 898 11.98 -3.25 36.64
N ASP A 899 11.05 -2.41 36.17
CA ASP A 899 9.63 -2.78 36.00
C ASP A 899 9.47 -3.86 34.92
N VAL A 900 10.26 -3.79 33.85
CA VAL A 900 10.25 -4.78 32.76
C VAL A 900 10.82 -6.11 33.23
N PHE A 901 11.92 -6.11 34.00
CA PHE A 901 12.52 -7.31 34.59
C PHE A 901 11.55 -8.04 35.52
N ASN A 902 10.98 -7.33 36.49
CA ASN A 902 10.03 -7.93 37.44
C ASN A 902 8.80 -8.48 36.72
N ARG A 903 8.36 -7.81 35.66
CA ARG A 903 7.22 -8.30 34.88
C ARG A 903 7.55 -9.60 34.16
N ILE A 904 8.73 -9.77 33.56
CA ILE A 904 9.10 -11.06 32.93
C ILE A 904 9.28 -12.18 33.99
N VAL A 905 9.73 -11.86 35.22
CA VAL A 905 9.87 -12.86 36.30
C VAL A 905 8.51 -13.32 36.86
N TRP A 906 7.51 -12.43 36.93
CA TRP A 906 6.28 -12.66 37.70
C TRP A 906 4.99 -12.70 36.87
N ASP A 907 5.02 -12.30 35.59
CA ASP A 907 3.89 -12.30 34.66
C ASP A 907 3.96 -13.55 33.76
N ASN A 908 3.08 -14.51 34.02
CA ASN A 908 3.05 -15.84 33.38
C ASN A 908 2.83 -15.84 31.86
N ARG A 909 2.60 -14.67 31.25
CA ARG A 909 2.48 -14.49 29.79
C ARG A 909 3.83 -14.41 29.07
N PHE A 910 4.91 -14.15 29.80
CA PHE A 910 6.26 -14.15 29.25
C PHE A 910 6.94 -15.44 29.66
N ASP A 911 7.47 -16.18 28.68
CA ASP A 911 8.34 -17.32 28.96
C ASP A 911 9.75 -16.79 29.23
N PRO A 912 10.27 -16.85 30.48
CA PRO A 912 11.56 -16.28 30.82
C PRO A 912 12.72 -16.87 30.01
N ASP A 913 12.60 -18.12 29.51
CA ASP A 913 13.65 -18.77 28.71
C ASP A 913 13.78 -18.17 27.29
N THR A 914 12.78 -17.39 26.85
CA THR A 914 12.82 -16.69 25.54
C THR A 914 13.54 -15.34 25.61
N PHE A 915 14.01 -14.92 26.78
CA PHE A 915 14.69 -13.65 26.99
C PHE A 915 16.16 -13.84 27.36
N VAL A 916 16.98 -12.92 26.88
CA VAL A 916 18.40 -12.81 27.21
C VAL A 916 18.61 -11.48 27.91
N ILE A 917 19.32 -11.54 29.04
CA ILE A 917 19.76 -10.37 29.78
C ILE A 917 21.14 -9.98 29.27
N GLY A 918 21.24 -8.77 28.71
CA GLY A 918 22.51 -8.13 28.48
C GLY A 918 23.00 -7.48 29.77
N TYR A 919 24.06 -7.99 30.37
CA TYR A 919 24.75 -7.35 31.49
C TYR A 919 26.18 -6.98 31.11
N MET A 920 26.75 -6.02 31.83
CA MET A 920 28.12 -5.58 31.58
C MET A 920 29.07 -6.39 32.45
N ASP A 921 29.88 -7.24 31.85
CA ASP A 921 31.01 -7.87 32.53
C ASP A 921 32.20 -6.91 32.53
N ARG A 922 32.93 -6.84 33.66
CA ARG A 922 33.98 -5.82 33.82
C ARG A 922 35.22 -6.08 32.97
N PHE A 923 35.35 -7.26 32.35
CA PHE A 923 36.51 -7.65 31.54
C PHE A 923 36.18 -7.94 30.07
N THR A 924 34.95 -8.35 29.75
CA THR A 924 34.56 -8.84 28.42
C THR A 924 33.42 -8.04 27.76
N GLY A 925 33.00 -6.92 28.35
CA GLY A 925 31.97 -6.04 27.78
C GLY A 925 30.54 -6.57 27.99
N ILE A 926 29.62 -6.23 27.08
CA ILE A 926 28.21 -6.65 27.18
C ILE A 926 28.13 -8.15 26.91
N GLN A 927 27.79 -8.92 27.94
CA GLN A 927 27.56 -10.35 27.86
C GLN A 927 26.05 -10.63 27.94
N GLY A 928 25.58 -11.51 27.07
CA GLY A 928 24.22 -12.02 27.07
C GLY A 928 24.16 -13.32 27.86
N ILE A 929 23.31 -13.40 28.88
CA ILE A 929 22.99 -14.69 29.49
C ILE A 929 21.48 -14.93 29.48
N PRO A 930 21.03 -16.19 29.44
CA PRO A 930 19.61 -16.50 29.57
C PRO A 930 19.01 -15.79 30.78
N PHE A 931 17.82 -15.23 30.60
CA PHE A 931 17.16 -14.42 31.62
C PHE A 931 16.91 -15.22 32.91
N THR A 932 16.64 -16.53 32.81
CA THR A 932 16.48 -17.44 33.95
C THR A 932 17.75 -17.60 34.78
N ASP A 933 18.91 -17.75 34.13
CA ASP A 933 20.22 -17.80 34.79
C ASP A 933 20.57 -16.47 35.48
N PHE A 934 20.27 -15.34 34.83
CA PHE A 934 20.47 -14.02 35.44
C PHE A 934 19.54 -13.79 36.64
N ALA A 935 18.27 -14.19 36.54
CA ALA A 935 17.31 -14.06 37.62
C ALA A 935 17.70 -14.88 38.86
N ALA A 936 18.25 -16.08 38.67
CA ALA A 936 18.81 -16.90 39.75
C ALA A 936 20.00 -16.21 40.43
N ARG A 937 20.95 -15.67 39.66
CA ARG A 937 22.13 -14.93 40.18
C ARG A 937 21.73 -13.64 40.91
N LYS A 938 20.72 -12.92 40.42
CA LYS A 938 20.20 -11.69 41.04
C LYS A 938 19.48 -11.96 42.37
N ARG A 939 18.80 -13.12 42.52
CA ARG A 939 18.20 -13.55 43.79
C ARG A 939 19.27 -13.88 44.85
N ILE A 940 20.32 -14.62 44.47
CA ILE A 940 21.41 -15.00 45.39
C ILE A 940 22.20 -13.76 45.89
N SER A 941 22.39 -12.76 45.03
CA SER A 941 23.11 -11.52 45.34
C SER A 941 22.25 -10.42 45.99
N LYS A 942 21.00 -10.73 46.37
CA LYS A 942 20.02 -9.79 46.93
C LYS A 942 19.85 -8.51 46.10
N GLY A 943 19.79 -8.65 44.77
CA GLY A 943 19.50 -7.53 43.86
C GLY A 943 20.67 -6.59 43.57
N LYS A 944 21.89 -6.90 44.03
CA LYS A 944 23.06 -6.02 43.84
C LYS A 944 23.70 -6.06 42.44
N ILE A 945 23.24 -6.95 41.56
CA ILE A 945 23.75 -7.10 40.19
C ILE A 945 22.77 -6.44 39.21
N GLY A 946 23.25 -5.49 38.42
CA GLY A 946 22.48 -4.74 37.44
C GLY A 946 22.60 -5.28 36.01
N PHE A 947 21.60 -5.00 35.17
CA PHE A 947 21.56 -5.37 33.76
C PHE A 947 21.31 -4.12 32.90
N ARG A 948 21.66 -4.16 31.61
CA ARG A 948 21.61 -3.02 30.69
C ARG A 948 20.40 -3.06 29.76
N PHE A 949 20.04 -4.24 29.30
CA PHE A 949 18.84 -4.44 28.49
C PHE A 949 18.30 -5.85 28.68
N ILE A 950 17.04 -6.02 28.28
CA ILE A 950 16.36 -7.30 28.20
C ILE A 950 15.90 -7.43 26.77
N GLU A 951 16.39 -8.46 26.08
CA GLU A 951 16.07 -8.70 24.69
C GLU A 951 15.36 -10.04 24.55
N CYS A 952 14.33 -10.08 23.71
CA CYS A 952 13.71 -11.35 23.34
C CYS A 952 14.60 -12.02 22.30
N GLY A 953 15.08 -13.24 22.56
CA GLY A 953 16.07 -13.92 21.71
C GLY A 953 15.64 -14.12 20.25
N ILE A 954 14.33 -14.03 19.96
CA ILE A 954 13.76 -14.12 18.62
C ILE A 954 14.03 -12.84 17.80
N LEU A 955 14.12 -11.67 18.46
CA LEU A 955 14.38 -10.36 17.84
C LEU A 955 15.86 -10.12 17.53
N SER A 956 16.77 -10.72 18.31
CA SER A 956 18.23 -10.64 18.08
C SER A 956 18.68 -11.37 16.81
N ALA A 957 17.88 -12.32 16.32
CA ALA A 957 18.10 -12.99 15.02
C ALA A 957 17.53 -12.21 13.82
N LEU A 958 16.76 -11.15 14.08
CA LEU A 958 16.08 -10.29 13.09
C LEU A 958 16.75 -8.91 12.92
N LEU A 959 17.61 -8.51 13.85
CA LEU A 959 18.47 -7.32 13.81
C LEU A 959 19.88 -7.69 13.35
#